data_AF-A0A6P6XAH9-F1
#
_entry.id   AF-A0A6P6XAH9-F1
#
_cell.length_a   1.000
_cell.length_b   1.000
_cell.length_c   1.000
_cell.angle_alpha   90.00
_cell.angle_beta   90.00
_cell.angle_gamma   90.00
#
_symmetry.space_group_name_H-M   'P 1'
#
loop_
_entity.id
_entity.type
_entity.pdbx_description
1 polymer ?
#
loop_
_entity_poly.entity_id
_entity_poly.type
_entity_poly.pdbx_seq_one_letter_code
_entity_poly.pdbx_strand_id
1 'polypeptide(L)'
;MQAELRALLWGVRHCVIQGYLELHLEADSLTLVQIVQGTSECPWRLQRDLDELMIFKQSFQSITHCYREANTPADHLANFGADACAGHVFNTISDLPQLVRGAIRLDRLGLPTFRTRWNKEVFGNIFDRVRDHEAKVSELECSLEEGPSEEGTYQLVQAQGELKQSLLTEAAFWRQKACLRWLREGDANSKFFHAQVKQRRARSCIHRVKDGDGVWTEEAGRIEDLAVAFFEGVLSQPDRGQVDPSQLSVIPSIITAQDNVSLQQFPTEEEIRSVVFQMDGESSSGPDGFKGSFFTTCWEIVKGDIVRAVCDFFAGAELPWGYTSTWLALIPKVPGAASFSDFRPISLCNFVNKIISKLLASRLESVLPKIISPQQSGFVKGRQISDNILLALEMCSALGKKVRGSNVALKLDMAKAYDRVSWNFLIQVMRRFGFGEQWLDMVWRLISSCHFSVLVNGKPCGYFQSSRGFFYPRGPFIPLSPALFIIAAEVLSRRLNELPRASRFVPFLVSRGSPPLTHLAYADDIIVFCNGGKRSLEFVREVLQGYQEVSGQLVNVAKSCFLVGKKTSVARRRIIAHVTGFCSRSLPVTYLGCPLFEGRRVKALFSNLLSKVSQRIASWHGRWLSMSARAILIKHVLSSMPIHILAVIEPPKGVISDLERILARFFWGESEFGAKRHWSKWANLCFPVEEGGVGFRSLQTIVEAFSCKLWWMFRHGQSLWAQFMRARYFGPLHPNQGPFSVQLSATCKRMLSVRTTMELWLQWDLSREEVAFWWDNWSGLGPLAWRFPEAASDVKVLDFVREGRWDFSALASVPAAIWDAAQGSFFCFGLDPDTLVWRRDPSGVFSTRSAYQLARPARARSWTFSFVWHSFIPRKLSFFMWRLQNGQLPLDDVLEKYHIHGPSKYHCCVLGQVETMEHVFSAGQLASATWVFFENSLGLSTSAATVRSRCAAWWLRPVKGKALRWLMRILPILILWFLWRARNLSRFEGRKFSVSQVRAFIIQEVRMLVRAHFLGIMVPWQWEELLQALSGVRRVLTATIVRWAFPPTGCYKLNTDGCATAEARALLLGLQLGRQVGVPQLIVESDCLALIKCLRKEWGVPAGIRPIVRAIWMGESSSHCFFHCYREGNTVADSLAAYGALSGAQNECWSNKEMHAKVAENSSDREKTLLFCSSTSEESMKND
;
A
#
# COMPACT_ATOMS: atom_id res chain seq x y z
N MET A 1 -44.02 12.42 -0.92
CA MET A 1 -45.07 13.27 -1.53
C MET A 1 -46.34 13.44 -0.70
N GLN A 2 -47.29 12.48 -0.59
CA GLN A 2 -48.51 12.72 0.24
C GLN A 2 -48.19 12.99 1.72
N ALA A 3 -47.25 12.22 2.29
CA ALA A 3 -46.78 12.43 3.66
C ALA A 3 -46.11 13.80 3.85
N GLU A 4 -45.30 14.24 2.89
CA GLU A 4 -44.64 15.56 2.91
C GLU A 4 -45.66 16.70 2.82
N LEU A 5 -46.65 16.61 1.91
CA LEU A 5 -47.71 17.62 1.79
C LEU A 5 -48.52 17.74 3.08
N ARG A 6 -48.83 16.63 3.74
CA ARG A 6 -49.53 16.62 5.02
C ARG A 6 -48.68 17.15 6.17
N ALA A 7 -47.40 16.82 6.22
CA ALA A 7 -46.47 17.37 7.20
C ALA A 7 -46.35 18.88 7.06
N LEU A 8 -46.27 19.37 5.82
CA LEU A 8 -46.19 20.79 5.49
C LEU A 8 -47.50 21.52 5.85
N LEU A 9 -48.65 20.95 5.51
CA LEU A 9 -49.97 21.46 5.92
C LEU A 9 -50.11 21.54 7.45
N TRP A 10 -49.72 20.49 8.17
CA TRP A 10 -49.80 20.47 9.63
C TRP A 10 -48.86 21.49 10.27
N GLY A 11 -47.62 21.58 9.78
CA GLY A 11 -46.63 22.55 10.25
C GLY A 11 -47.09 24.00 10.04
N VAL A 12 -47.59 24.33 8.86
CA VAL A 12 -48.15 25.67 8.56
C VAL A 12 -49.33 25.98 9.48
N ARG A 13 -50.28 25.06 9.62
CA ARG A 13 -51.42 25.23 10.53
C ARG A 13 -50.97 25.49 11.96
N HIS A 14 -50.01 24.72 12.45
CA HIS A 14 -49.50 24.88 13.82
C HIS A 14 -48.82 26.23 14.01
N CYS A 15 -47.96 26.65 13.07
CA CYS A 15 -47.30 27.95 13.10
C CYS A 15 -48.31 29.11 13.12
N VAL A 16 -49.34 29.04 12.29
CA VAL A 16 -50.40 30.06 12.23
C VAL A 16 -51.19 30.12 13.53
N ILE A 17 -51.54 28.98 14.13
CA ILE A 17 -52.23 28.92 15.44
C ILE A 17 -51.36 29.55 16.55
N GLN A 18 -50.05 29.38 16.48
CA GLN A 18 -49.09 29.97 17.43
C GLN A 18 -48.76 31.45 17.14
N GLY A 19 -49.40 32.06 16.15
CA GLY A 19 -49.21 33.47 15.81
C GLY A 19 -47.97 33.78 14.97
N TYR A 20 -47.28 32.76 14.44
CA TYR A 20 -46.19 32.98 13.48
C TYR A 20 -46.77 33.32 12.11
N LEU A 21 -46.45 34.52 11.62
CA LEU A 21 -46.81 35.03 10.30
C LEU A 21 -45.53 35.14 9.44
N GLU A 22 -45.67 35.15 8.12
CA GLU A 22 -44.55 35.25 7.15
C GLU A 22 -43.59 34.05 7.11
N LEU A 23 -44.13 32.84 7.02
CA LEU A 23 -43.31 31.62 6.99
C LEU A 23 -42.52 31.49 5.68
N HIS A 24 -41.26 31.07 5.78
CA HIS A 24 -40.48 30.53 4.66
C HIS A 24 -40.57 29.00 4.72
N LEU A 25 -41.12 28.39 3.67
CA LEU A 25 -41.30 26.95 3.62
C LEU A 25 -40.20 26.32 2.79
N GLU A 26 -39.59 25.27 3.32
CA GLU A 26 -38.61 24.47 2.60
C GLU A 26 -39.10 23.02 2.51
N ALA A 27 -38.98 22.42 1.33
CA ALA A 27 -39.31 21.01 1.12
C ALA A 27 -38.28 20.32 0.24
N ASP A 28 -37.98 19.05 0.55
CA ASP A 28 -36.98 18.24 -0.17
C ASP A 28 -37.51 17.53 -1.42
N SER A 29 -38.80 17.71 -1.71
CA SER A 29 -39.46 17.22 -2.91
C SER A 29 -39.67 18.36 -3.89
N LEU A 30 -38.82 18.42 -4.92
CA LEU A 30 -38.93 19.44 -5.97
C LEU A 30 -40.31 19.43 -6.64
N THR A 31 -40.88 18.23 -6.84
CA THR A 31 -42.22 18.08 -7.42
C THR A 31 -43.30 18.68 -6.51
N LEU A 32 -43.19 18.52 -5.18
CA LEU A 32 -44.12 19.14 -4.24
C LEU A 32 -44.02 20.67 -4.27
N VAL A 33 -42.79 21.20 -4.28
CA VAL A 33 -42.53 22.64 -4.40
C VAL A 33 -43.15 23.19 -5.68
N GLN A 34 -42.94 22.51 -6.81
CA GLN A 34 -43.53 22.89 -8.09
C GLN A 34 -45.07 22.85 -8.09
N ILE A 35 -45.67 21.85 -7.44
CA ILE A 35 -47.12 21.74 -7.28
C ILE A 35 -47.68 22.91 -6.44
N VAL A 36 -47.06 23.23 -5.30
CA VAL A 36 -47.51 24.35 -4.44
C VAL A 36 -47.29 25.71 -5.12
N GLN A 37 -46.24 25.85 -5.92
CA GLN A 37 -45.99 27.04 -6.74
C GLN A 37 -46.91 27.15 -7.97
N GLY A 38 -47.68 26.10 -8.31
CA GLY A 38 -48.55 26.06 -9.48
C GLY A 38 -47.81 25.88 -10.82
N THR A 39 -46.57 25.38 -10.78
CA THR A 39 -45.74 25.13 -11.98
C THR A 39 -45.82 23.69 -12.48
N SER A 40 -46.46 22.79 -11.73
CA SER A 40 -46.70 21.40 -12.10
C SER A 40 -48.12 20.99 -11.69
N GLU A 41 -48.75 20.10 -12.46
CA GLU A 41 -50.10 19.63 -12.17
C GLU A 41 -50.14 18.79 -10.88
N CYS A 42 -51.15 19.03 -10.04
CA CYS A 42 -51.37 18.24 -8.83
C CYS A 42 -52.15 16.95 -9.17
N PRO A 43 -51.66 15.76 -8.79
CA PRO A 43 -52.46 14.54 -8.88
C PRO A 43 -53.76 14.67 -8.08
N TRP A 44 -54.90 14.25 -8.65
CA TRP A 44 -56.23 14.39 -8.03
C TRP A 44 -56.34 13.90 -6.57
N ARG A 45 -55.56 12.88 -6.20
CA ARG A 45 -55.53 12.32 -4.82
C ARG A 45 -54.94 13.29 -3.79
N LEU A 46 -54.15 14.26 -4.23
CA LEU A 46 -53.48 15.25 -3.39
C LEU A 46 -54.16 16.61 -3.44
N GLN A 47 -55.11 16.82 -4.36
CA GLN A 47 -55.77 18.10 -4.60
C GLN A 47 -56.42 18.65 -3.32
N ARG A 48 -57.11 17.79 -2.55
CA ARG A 48 -57.75 18.20 -1.29
C ARG A 48 -56.73 18.72 -0.26
N ASP A 49 -55.63 17.98 -0.05
CA ASP A 49 -54.59 18.36 0.91
C ASP A 49 -53.87 19.65 0.45
N LEU A 50 -53.75 19.86 -0.87
CA LEU A 50 -53.21 21.08 -1.47
C LEU A 50 -54.16 22.27 -1.30
N ASP A 51 -55.45 22.12 -1.61
CA ASP A 51 -56.45 23.18 -1.46
C ASP A 51 -56.50 23.66 0.00
N GLU A 52 -56.43 22.72 0.96
CA GLU A 52 -56.35 23.02 2.39
C GLU A 52 -55.08 23.80 2.77
N LEU A 53 -53.94 23.51 2.15
CA LEU A 53 -52.69 24.26 2.35
C LEU A 53 -52.79 25.66 1.77
N MET A 54 -53.41 25.80 0.60
CA MET A 54 -53.51 27.07 -0.12
C MET A 54 -54.44 28.08 0.56
N ILE A 55 -55.31 27.65 1.50
CA ILE A 55 -56.03 28.55 2.41
C ILE A 55 -55.04 29.41 3.21
N PHE A 56 -53.88 28.86 3.59
CA PHE A 56 -52.84 29.55 4.36
C PHE A 56 -51.81 30.27 3.49
N LYS A 57 -52.07 30.46 2.19
CA LYS A 57 -51.12 31.08 1.25
C LYS A 57 -50.67 32.48 1.66
N GLN A 58 -51.50 33.22 2.39
CA GLN A 58 -51.13 34.54 2.92
C GLN A 58 -50.17 34.47 4.12
N SER A 59 -50.04 33.31 4.77
CA SER A 59 -49.21 33.10 5.95
C SER A 59 -47.77 32.68 5.63
N PHE A 60 -47.46 32.33 4.37
CA PHE A 60 -46.10 31.97 3.95
C PHE A 60 -45.70 32.71 2.67
N GLN A 61 -44.51 33.33 2.68
CA GLN A 61 -44.05 34.21 1.59
C GLN A 61 -43.52 33.43 0.38
N SER A 62 -42.89 32.28 0.62
CA SER A 62 -42.33 31.44 -0.42
C SER A 62 -42.19 30.00 0.04
N ILE A 63 -42.26 29.09 -0.93
CA ILE A 63 -41.82 27.71 -0.78
C ILE A 63 -40.63 27.49 -1.69
N THR A 64 -39.51 27.01 -1.14
CA THR A 64 -38.28 26.73 -1.88
C THR A 64 -37.91 25.26 -1.73
N HIS A 65 -37.14 24.77 -2.70
CA HIS A 65 -36.61 23.42 -2.63
C HIS A 65 -35.32 23.41 -1.82
N CYS A 66 -35.33 22.70 -0.68
CA CYS A 66 -34.11 22.37 0.03
C CYS A 66 -33.59 21.02 -0.45
N TYR A 67 -32.28 20.83 -0.56
CA TYR A 67 -31.75 19.49 -0.77
C TYR A 67 -31.96 18.65 0.50
N ARG A 68 -32.20 17.35 0.37
CA ARG A 68 -32.45 16.45 1.51
C ARG A 68 -31.36 16.54 2.59
N GLU A 69 -30.13 16.82 2.19
CA GLU A 69 -28.99 17.03 3.09
C GLU A 69 -29.14 18.27 4.00
N ALA A 70 -29.80 19.33 3.52
CA ALA A 70 -30.16 20.50 4.31
C ALA A 70 -31.43 20.28 5.17
N ASN A 71 -32.15 19.17 4.94
CA ASN A 71 -33.35 18.78 5.67
C ASN A 71 -33.04 17.81 6.84
N THR A 72 -31.77 17.70 7.24
CA THR A 72 -31.29 16.73 8.25
C THR A 72 -32.02 16.84 9.61
N PRO A 73 -32.29 18.04 10.16
CA PRO A 73 -33.09 18.16 11.38
C PRO A 73 -34.51 17.59 11.25
N ALA A 74 -35.17 17.82 10.11
CA ALA A 74 -36.52 17.30 9.84
C ALA A 74 -36.52 15.79 9.63
N ASP A 75 -35.51 15.24 8.94
CA ASP A 75 -35.32 13.79 8.77
C ASP A 75 -35.14 13.08 10.14
N HIS A 76 -34.37 13.67 11.06
CA HIS A 76 -34.22 13.13 12.41
C HIS A 76 -35.52 13.20 13.23
N LEU A 77 -36.28 14.29 13.12
CA LEU A 77 -37.58 14.42 13.79
C LEU A 77 -38.63 13.45 13.21
N ALA A 78 -38.63 13.23 11.90
CA ALA A 78 -39.52 12.28 11.25
C ALA A 78 -39.23 10.84 11.68
N ASN A 79 -37.94 10.45 11.79
CA ASN A 79 -37.56 9.14 12.32
C ASN A 79 -37.93 8.97 13.80
N PHE A 80 -37.71 10.01 14.62
CA PHE A 80 -38.16 10.00 16.01
C PHE A 80 -39.67 9.81 16.12
N GLY A 81 -40.45 10.49 15.27
CA GLY A 81 -41.90 10.34 15.20
C GLY A 81 -42.36 8.97 14.70
N ALA A 82 -41.59 8.29 13.84
CA ALA A 82 -41.89 6.94 13.37
C ALA A 82 -41.74 5.88 14.48
N ASP A 83 -40.81 6.10 15.41
CA ASP A 83 -40.57 5.21 16.56
C ASP A 83 -41.46 5.55 17.77
N ALA A 84 -42.05 6.75 17.82
CA ALA A 84 -42.90 7.20 18.93
C ALA A 84 -44.38 6.80 18.72
N CYS A 85 -45.00 6.16 19.72
CA CYS A 85 -46.42 5.77 19.69
C CYS A 85 -47.41 6.93 19.93
N ALA A 86 -46.92 8.18 20.10
CA ALA A 86 -47.74 9.37 20.35
C ALA A 86 -47.09 10.63 19.76
N GLY A 87 -47.92 11.59 19.34
CA GLY A 87 -47.46 12.89 18.85
C GLY A 87 -46.78 13.71 19.95
N HIS A 88 -45.58 14.23 19.68
CA HIS A 88 -44.81 15.07 20.59
C HIS A 88 -44.53 16.43 19.94
N VAL A 89 -44.74 17.51 20.70
CA VAL A 89 -44.43 18.88 20.28
C VAL A 89 -43.30 19.41 21.15
N PHE A 90 -42.24 19.90 20.53
CA PHE A 90 -41.06 20.45 21.21
C PHE A 90 -41.15 21.99 21.18
N ASN A 91 -41.30 22.61 22.36
CA ASN A 91 -41.48 24.06 22.46
C ASN A 91 -40.16 24.83 22.63
N THR A 92 -39.09 24.16 23.06
CA THR A 92 -37.76 24.77 23.19
C THR A 92 -36.69 23.93 22.52
N ILE A 93 -35.58 24.57 22.11
CA ILE A 93 -34.42 23.86 21.56
C ILE A 93 -33.88 22.83 22.56
N SER A 94 -33.96 23.12 23.87
CA SER A 94 -33.52 22.25 24.96
C SER A 94 -34.25 20.91 24.99
N ASP A 95 -35.53 20.91 24.61
CA ASP A 95 -36.41 19.75 24.63
C ASP A 95 -36.18 18.82 23.43
N LEU A 96 -35.48 19.29 22.39
CA LEU A 96 -35.22 18.50 21.19
C LEU A 96 -34.25 17.34 21.47
N PRO A 97 -34.43 16.18 20.81
CA PRO A 97 -33.47 15.08 20.86
C PRO A 97 -32.04 15.55 20.56
N GLN A 98 -31.06 14.95 21.23
CA GLN A 98 -29.65 15.37 21.16
C GLN A 98 -29.11 15.42 19.71
N LEU A 99 -29.51 14.46 18.86
CA LEU A 99 -29.10 14.41 17.45
C LEU A 99 -29.69 15.58 16.64
N VAL A 100 -30.95 15.96 16.89
CA VAL A 100 -31.62 17.10 16.22
C VAL A 100 -30.96 18.41 16.64
N ARG A 101 -30.67 18.59 17.94
CA ARG A 101 -29.92 19.74 18.45
C ARG A 101 -28.52 19.85 17.82
N GLY A 102 -27.85 18.71 17.66
CA GLY A 102 -26.56 18.63 16.97
C GLY A 102 -26.65 19.11 15.52
N ALA A 103 -27.63 18.62 14.75
CA ALA A 103 -27.84 19.00 13.36
C ALA A 103 -28.14 20.51 13.21
N ILE A 104 -29.07 21.06 14.00
CA ILE A 104 -29.38 22.49 13.99
C ILE A 104 -28.15 23.35 14.29
N ARG A 105 -27.28 22.91 15.22
CA ARG A 105 -26.05 23.63 15.56
C ARG A 105 -25.04 23.59 14.40
N LEU A 106 -24.95 22.51 13.65
CA LEU A 106 -24.10 22.40 12.47
C LEU A 106 -24.58 23.32 11.35
N ASP A 107 -25.90 23.35 11.09
CA ASP A 107 -26.51 24.24 10.10
C ASP A 107 -26.29 25.72 10.46
N ARG A 108 -26.48 26.08 11.74
CA ARG A 108 -26.21 27.44 12.25
C ARG A 108 -24.74 27.86 12.11
N LEU A 109 -23.81 26.92 12.12
CA LEU A 109 -22.38 27.16 11.93
C LEU A 109 -21.96 27.19 10.45
N GLY A 110 -22.90 26.97 9.51
CA GLY A 110 -22.63 26.96 8.08
C GLY A 110 -21.71 25.81 7.64
N LEU A 111 -21.65 24.72 8.41
CA LEU A 111 -20.76 23.60 8.11
C LEU A 111 -21.34 22.76 6.96
N PRO A 112 -20.62 22.60 5.84
CA PRO A 112 -21.13 21.88 4.67
C PRO A 112 -21.29 20.37 4.95
N THR A 113 -22.50 19.85 4.79
CA THR A 113 -22.78 18.41 4.74
C THR A 113 -22.30 17.84 3.40
N PHE A 114 -21.19 17.09 3.40
CA PHE A 114 -20.64 16.49 2.19
C PHE A 114 -20.98 14.99 2.02
N ARG A 115 -21.26 14.63 0.75
CA ARG A 115 -21.21 13.30 0.09
C ARG A 115 -22.41 12.34 0.23
N THR A 116 -23.39 12.46 -0.68
CA THR A 116 -24.11 11.26 -1.22
C THR A 116 -24.53 11.37 -2.70
N ARG A 117 -24.84 12.55 -3.22
CA ARG A 117 -25.38 12.75 -4.59
C ARG A 117 -24.52 12.19 -5.72
N TRP A 118 -23.23 12.55 -5.81
CA TRP A 118 -22.32 12.07 -6.86
C TRP A 118 -22.16 10.55 -6.86
N ASN A 119 -22.15 9.90 -5.70
CA ASN A 119 -21.96 8.45 -5.64
C ASN A 119 -23.21 7.71 -6.15
N LYS A 120 -24.42 8.24 -5.89
CA LYS A 120 -25.67 7.69 -6.42
C LYS A 120 -25.85 8.01 -7.91
N GLU A 121 -25.59 9.25 -8.34
CA GLU A 121 -25.82 9.69 -9.72
C GLU A 121 -24.72 9.21 -10.70
N VAL A 122 -23.44 9.24 -10.29
CA VAL A 122 -22.30 8.90 -11.16
C VAL A 122 -21.90 7.44 -11.03
N PHE A 123 -21.85 6.88 -9.82
CA PHE A 123 -21.48 5.46 -9.61
C PHE A 123 -22.68 4.51 -9.54
N GLY A 124 -23.83 4.96 -9.03
CA GLY A 124 -25.05 4.15 -8.92
C GLY A 124 -24.84 2.84 -8.18
N ASN A 125 -25.72 1.87 -8.42
CA ASN A 125 -25.48 0.50 -7.98
C ASN A 125 -24.61 -0.23 -9.02
N ILE A 126 -23.34 -0.46 -8.65
CA ILE A 126 -22.34 -1.14 -9.50
C ILE A 126 -22.83 -2.53 -9.93
N PHE A 127 -23.55 -3.23 -9.05
CA PHE A 127 -24.03 -4.60 -9.33
C PHE A 127 -25.20 -4.60 -10.32
N ASP A 128 -26.09 -3.63 -10.20
CA ASP A 128 -27.23 -3.52 -11.11
C ASP A 128 -26.72 -3.17 -12.53
N ARG A 129 -25.77 -2.24 -12.65
CA ARG A 129 -25.13 -1.93 -13.95
C ARG A 129 -24.48 -3.15 -14.61
N VAL A 130 -23.78 -3.99 -13.85
CA VAL A 130 -23.19 -5.22 -14.41
C VAL A 130 -24.27 -6.12 -14.99
N ARG A 131 -25.35 -6.35 -14.24
CA ARG A 131 -26.49 -7.17 -14.68
C ARG A 131 -27.17 -6.59 -15.91
N ASP A 132 -27.37 -5.28 -15.96
CA ASP A 132 -28.01 -4.60 -17.09
C ASP A 132 -27.16 -4.72 -18.38
N HIS A 133 -25.83 -4.57 -18.25
CA HIS A 133 -24.92 -4.77 -19.38
C HIS A 133 -24.79 -6.24 -19.80
N GLU A 134 -24.85 -7.21 -18.87
CA GLU A 134 -24.90 -8.64 -19.18
C GLU A 134 -26.16 -8.98 -19.98
N ALA A 135 -27.32 -8.48 -19.54
CA ALA A 135 -28.59 -8.66 -20.24
C ALA A 135 -28.55 -8.09 -21.66
N LYS A 136 -28.01 -6.86 -21.81
CA LYS A 136 -27.85 -6.20 -23.12
C LYS A 136 -26.92 -6.98 -24.07
N VAL A 137 -25.83 -7.55 -23.56
CA VAL A 137 -24.94 -8.40 -24.37
C VAL A 137 -25.69 -9.67 -24.81
N SER A 138 -26.41 -10.32 -23.89
CA SER A 138 -27.17 -11.55 -24.20
C SER A 138 -28.27 -11.30 -25.23
N GLU A 139 -28.99 -10.19 -25.13
CA GLU A 139 -30.03 -9.78 -26.09
C GLU A 139 -29.45 -9.55 -27.49
N LEU A 140 -28.31 -8.85 -27.56
CA LEU A 140 -27.61 -8.61 -28.83
C LEU A 140 -27.02 -9.90 -29.43
N GLU A 141 -26.53 -10.82 -28.61
CA GLU A 141 -26.08 -12.15 -29.06
C GLU A 141 -27.24 -12.96 -29.66
N CYS A 142 -28.40 -13.00 -29.00
CA CYS A 142 -29.61 -13.66 -29.54
C CYS A 142 -30.08 -13.02 -30.85
N SER A 143 -30.09 -11.68 -30.94
CA SER A 143 -30.51 -10.98 -32.17
C SER A 143 -29.59 -11.28 -33.36
N LEU A 144 -28.30 -11.53 -33.12
CA LEU A 144 -27.32 -11.88 -34.16
C LEU A 144 -27.38 -13.35 -34.58
N GLU A 145 -27.89 -14.24 -33.72
CA GLU A 145 -28.20 -15.62 -34.09
C GLU A 145 -29.43 -15.70 -35.01
N GLU A 146 -30.40 -14.79 -34.86
CA GLU A 146 -31.60 -14.70 -35.70
C GLU A 146 -31.35 -14.01 -37.05
N GLY A 147 -30.36 -13.10 -37.14
CA GLY A 147 -30.00 -12.43 -38.39
C GLY A 147 -28.71 -11.62 -38.29
N PRO A 148 -27.58 -12.09 -38.87
CA PRO A 148 -26.31 -11.38 -38.77
C PRO A 148 -26.34 -10.06 -39.55
N SER A 149 -26.17 -8.94 -38.85
CA SER A 149 -26.01 -7.60 -39.44
C SER A 149 -24.71 -6.93 -38.98
N GLU A 150 -24.11 -6.11 -39.84
CA GLU A 150 -22.90 -5.35 -39.49
C GLU A 150 -23.15 -4.39 -38.32
N GLU A 151 -24.31 -3.73 -38.31
CA GLU A 151 -24.74 -2.83 -37.25
C GLU A 151 -24.97 -3.58 -35.92
N GLY A 152 -25.62 -4.75 -35.94
CA GLY A 152 -25.79 -5.59 -34.75
C GLY A 152 -24.45 -6.07 -34.18
N THR A 153 -23.49 -6.39 -35.06
CA THR A 153 -22.13 -6.77 -34.64
C THR A 153 -21.40 -5.60 -33.97
N TYR A 154 -21.60 -4.37 -34.47
CA TYR A 154 -21.07 -3.15 -33.86
C TYR A 154 -21.61 -2.92 -32.45
N GLN A 155 -22.92 -3.01 -32.30
CA GLN A 155 -23.60 -2.82 -31.02
C GLN A 155 -23.18 -3.88 -30.00
N LEU A 156 -23.01 -5.14 -30.43
CA LEU A 156 -22.49 -6.21 -29.56
C LEU A 156 -21.08 -5.89 -29.06
N VAL A 157 -20.19 -5.44 -29.93
CA VAL A 157 -18.80 -5.10 -29.57
C VAL A 157 -18.72 -3.87 -28.65
N GLN A 158 -19.64 -2.92 -28.78
CA GLN A 158 -19.77 -1.80 -27.85
C GLN A 158 -20.29 -2.28 -26.48
N ALA A 159 -21.37 -3.06 -26.46
CA ALA A 159 -21.97 -3.61 -25.23
C ALA A 159 -20.99 -4.49 -24.45
N GLN A 160 -20.21 -5.33 -25.14
CA GLN A 160 -19.13 -6.13 -24.52
C GLN A 160 -18.03 -5.24 -23.92
N GLY A 161 -17.74 -4.09 -24.53
CA GLY A 161 -16.81 -3.08 -24.00
C GLY A 161 -17.32 -2.43 -22.71
N GLU A 162 -18.58 -2.03 -22.69
CA GLU A 162 -19.28 -1.44 -21.53
C GLU A 162 -19.38 -2.44 -20.37
N LEU A 163 -19.78 -3.68 -20.65
CA LEU A 163 -19.81 -4.78 -19.68
C LEU A 163 -18.44 -4.98 -19.03
N LYS A 164 -17.37 -4.99 -19.84
CA LYS A 164 -15.99 -5.15 -19.33
C LYS A 164 -15.58 -3.99 -18.41
N GLN A 165 -15.96 -2.75 -18.70
CA GLN A 165 -15.70 -1.63 -17.78
C GLN A 165 -16.47 -1.76 -16.46
N SER A 166 -17.74 -2.18 -16.52
CA SER A 166 -18.55 -2.42 -15.33
C SER A 166 -17.99 -3.56 -14.47
N LEU A 167 -17.56 -4.66 -15.09
CA LEU A 167 -16.86 -5.77 -14.41
C LEU A 167 -15.51 -5.34 -13.79
N LEU A 168 -14.76 -4.45 -14.45
CA LEU A 168 -13.52 -3.88 -13.89
C LEU A 168 -13.80 -3.01 -12.66
N THR A 169 -14.89 -2.23 -12.70
CA THR A 169 -15.33 -1.38 -11.59
C THR A 169 -15.80 -2.24 -10.40
N GLU A 170 -16.58 -3.29 -10.67
CA GLU A 170 -17.00 -4.26 -9.66
C GLU A 170 -15.80 -5.02 -9.05
N ALA A 171 -14.85 -5.43 -9.90
CA ALA A 171 -13.61 -6.03 -9.44
C ALA A 171 -12.80 -5.08 -8.54
N ALA A 172 -12.74 -3.79 -8.87
CA ALA A 172 -12.09 -2.78 -8.05
C ALA A 172 -12.79 -2.59 -6.70
N PHE A 173 -14.13 -2.57 -6.68
CA PHE A 173 -14.93 -2.53 -5.46
C PHE A 173 -14.65 -3.73 -4.55
N TRP A 174 -14.72 -4.95 -5.08
CA TRP A 174 -14.45 -6.16 -4.30
C TRP A 174 -13.00 -6.26 -3.86
N ARG A 175 -12.05 -5.83 -4.69
CA ARG A 175 -10.63 -5.74 -4.32
C ARG A 175 -10.45 -4.84 -3.10
N GLN A 176 -11.11 -3.68 -3.10
CA GLN A 176 -11.05 -2.71 -2.01
C GLN A 176 -11.68 -3.29 -0.73
N LYS A 177 -12.88 -3.87 -0.81
CA LYS A 177 -13.57 -4.50 0.33
C LYS A 177 -12.84 -5.74 0.86
N ALA A 178 -12.16 -6.50 0.00
CA ALA A 178 -11.36 -7.66 0.38
C ALA A 178 -9.97 -7.27 0.93
N CYS A 179 -9.55 -6.00 0.82
CA CYS A 179 -8.23 -5.49 1.21
C CYS A 179 -7.07 -6.40 0.74
N LEU A 180 -7.10 -6.84 -0.53
CA LEU A 180 -6.08 -7.74 -1.10
C LEU A 180 -5.00 -6.94 -1.85
N ARG A 181 -3.80 -6.85 -1.25
CA ARG A 181 -2.68 -6.05 -1.78
C ARG A 181 -1.93 -6.67 -2.98
N TRP A 182 -2.01 -7.99 -3.20
CA TRP A 182 -1.18 -8.69 -4.20
C TRP A 182 -1.85 -8.89 -5.56
N LEU A 183 -3.08 -8.39 -5.74
CA LEU A 183 -3.88 -8.64 -6.94
C LEU A 183 -3.45 -7.85 -8.19
N ARG A 184 -2.37 -7.06 -8.11
CA ARG A 184 -1.88 -6.20 -9.21
C ARG A 184 -1.58 -7.00 -10.50
N GLU A 185 -1.44 -8.33 -10.41
CA GLU A 185 -0.94 -9.19 -11.50
C GLU A 185 -1.81 -10.43 -11.87
N GLY A 186 -3.12 -10.45 -11.52
CA GLY A 186 -4.12 -11.28 -12.22
C GLY A 186 -4.94 -12.31 -11.42
N ASP A 187 -6.25 -12.06 -11.30
CA ASP A 187 -7.44 -12.83 -11.76
C ASP A 187 -8.65 -11.98 -11.30
N ALA A 188 -9.45 -11.43 -12.22
CA ALA A 188 -10.53 -10.48 -11.90
C ALA A 188 -11.80 -11.18 -11.38
N ASN A 189 -12.56 -10.47 -10.51
CA ASN A 189 -13.91 -10.78 -10.00
C ASN A 189 -14.32 -12.28 -9.95
N SER A 190 -13.58 -13.11 -9.21
CA SER A 190 -13.93 -14.52 -9.04
C SER A 190 -14.78 -14.76 -7.78
N LYS A 191 -15.55 -15.85 -7.77
CA LYS A 191 -16.27 -16.38 -6.58
C LYS A 191 -15.37 -16.47 -5.33
N PHE A 192 -14.05 -16.57 -5.52
CA PHE A 192 -13.07 -16.53 -4.43
C PHE A 192 -13.13 -15.22 -3.60
N PHE A 193 -13.25 -14.05 -4.24
CA PHE A 193 -13.26 -12.76 -3.54
C PHE A 193 -14.53 -12.60 -2.71
N HIS A 194 -15.67 -12.91 -3.31
CA HIS A 194 -16.97 -12.96 -2.64
C HIS A 194 -16.94 -13.86 -1.41
N ALA A 195 -16.43 -15.09 -1.56
CA ALA A 195 -16.29 -16.03 -0.44
C ALA A 195 -15.35 -15.50 0.65
N GLN A 196 -14.26 -14.81 0.29
CA GLN A 196 -13.32 -14.26 1.26
C GLN A 196 -13.91 -13.09 2.05
N VAL A 197 -14.66 -12.20 1.40
CA VAL A 197 -15.36 -11.09 2.07
C VAL A 197 -16.44 -11.63 3.00
N LYS A 198 -17.27 -12.58 2.53
CA LYS A 198 -18.29 -13.25 3.36
C LYS A 198 -17.67 -13.90 4.60
N GLN A 199 -16.58 -14.65 4.43
CA GLN A 199 -15.88 -15.29 5.54
C GLN A 199 -15.30 -14.29 6.55
N ARG A 200 -14.76 -13.15 6.10
CA ARG A 200 -14.28 -12.11 7.02
C ARG A 200 -15.42 -11.47 7.80
N ARG A 201 -16.52 -11.12 7.13
CA ARG A 201 -17.71 -10.56 7.79
C ARG A 201 -18.25 -11.51 8.87
N ALA A 202 -18.41 -12.79 8.54
CA ALA A 202 -18.87 -13.80 9.50
C ALA A 202 -17.93 -13.95 10.71
N ARG A 203 -16.60 -13.85 10.52
CA ARG A 203 -15.63 -13.92 11.63
C ARG A 203 -15.56 -12.65 12.48
N SER A 204 -15.90 -11.50 11.91
CA SER A 204 -15.85 -10.21 12.58
C SER A 204 -17.14 -9.87 13.32
N CYS A 205 -18.25 -10.56 13.02
CA CYS A 205 -19.52 -10.33 13.68
C CYS A 205 -19.49 -10.83 15.13
N ILE A 206 -19.89 -9.98 16.06
CA ILE A 206 -20.05 -10.30 17.48
C ILE A 206 -21.50 -10.70 17.68
N HIS A 207 -21.75 -12.01 17.74
CA HIS A 207 -23.10 -12.56 17.96
C HIS A 207 -23.47 -12.61 19.44
N ARG A 208 -22.48 -12.85 20.31
CA ARG A 208 -22.66 -12.92 21.76
C ARG A 208 -21.36 -12.61 22.50
N VAL A 209 -21.47 -12.10 23.71
CA VAL A 209 -20.33 -11.79 24.59
C VAL A 209 -20.67 -12.09 26.04
N LYS A 210 -19.66 -12.42 26.85
CA LYS A 210 -19.81 -12.54 28.30
C LYS A 210 -19.61 -11.20 28.99
N ASP A 211 -20.45 -10.90 29.96
CA ASP A 211 -20.28 -9.76 30.87
C ASP A 211 -19.21 -10.04 31.96
N GLY A 212 -19.06 -9.08 32.90
CA GLY A 212 -18.09 -9.16 33.99
C GLY A 212 -18.33 -10.32 34.96
N ASP A 213 -19.58 -10.77 35.08
CA ASP A 213 -20.00 -11.89 35.94
C ASP A 213 -19.98 -13.24 35.19
N GLY A 214 -19.61 -13.22 33.90
CA GLY A 214 -19.45 -14.41 33.07
C GLY A 214 -20.71 -14.89 32.37
N VAL A 215 -21.80 -14.11 32.40
CA VAL A 215 -23.10 -14.39 31.79
C VAL A 215 -23.09 -14.01 30.31
N TRP A 216 -23.63 -14.89 29.46
CA TRP A 216 -23.72 -14.62 28.01
C TRP A 216 -24.86 -13.65 27.71
N THR A 217 -24.57 -12.66 26.86
CA THR A 217 -25.54 -11.72 26.29
C THR A 217 -25.53 -11.83 24.77
N GLU A 218 -26.71 -11.95 24.16
CA GLU A 218 -26.92 -11.98 22.69
C GLU A 218 -27.70 -10.76 22.18
N GLU A 219 -28.23 -9.93 23.10
CA GLU A 219 -28.97 -8.72 22.78
C GLU A 219 -28.04 -7.62 22.26
N ALA A 220 -28.34 -7.07 21.06
CA ALA A 220 -27.48 -6.12 20.38
C ALA A 220 -27.22 -4.85 21.21
N GLY A 221 -28.25 -4.24 21.79
CA GLY A 221 -28.11 -3.02 22.61
C GLY A 221 -27.20 -3.23 23.82
N ARG A 222 -27.41 -4.33 24.56
CA ARG A 222 -26.57 -4.66 25.72
C ARG A 222 -25.13 -5.00 25.34
N ILE A 223 -24.89 -5.62 24.18
CA ILE A 223 -23.52 -5.81 23.64
C ILE A 223 -22.85 -4.46 23.35
N GLU A 224 -23.59 -3.51 22.78
CA GLU A 224 -23.10 -2.14 22.51
C GLU A 224 -22.69 -1.44 23.81
N ASP A 225 -23.55 -1.44 24.83
CA ASP A 225 -23.30 -0.80 26.13
C ASP A 225 -22.12 -1.43 26.87
N LEU A 226 -22.05 -2.75 26.92
CA LEU A 226 -20.92 -3.47 27.53
C LEU A 226 -19.59 -3.16 26.84
N ALA A 227 -19.62 -2.97 25.50
CA ALA A 227 -18.43 -2.61 24.76
C ALA A 227 -17.95 -1.21 25.13
N VAL A 228 -18.86 -0.23 25.18
CA VAL A 228 -18.56 1.16 25.56
C VAL A 228 -18.00 1.21 26.98
N ALA A 229 -18.71 0.65 27.96
CA ALA A 229 -18.29 0.64 29.36
C ALA A 229 -16.91 -0.02 29.55
N PHE A 230 -16.64 -1.13 28.85
CA PHE A 230 -15.35 -1.81 28.93
C PHE A 230 -14.21 -0.95 28.38
N PHE A 231 -14.35 -0.35 27.19
CA PHE A 231 -13.26 0.42 26.58
C PHE A 231 -13.08 1.79 27.24
N GLU A 232 -14.16 2.43 27.65
CA GLU A 232 -14.10 3.66 28.44
C GLU A 232 -13.36 3.42 29.76
N GLY A 233 -13.71 2.39 30.54
CA GLY A 233 -12.99 2.08 31.78
C GLY A 233 -11.51 1.70 31.59
N VAL A 234 -11.12 1.23 30.41
CA VAL A 234 -9.71 0.96 30.08
C VAL A 234 -8.96 2.24 29.77
N LEU A 235 -9.61 3.21 29.14
CA LEU A 235 -9.03 4.46 28.65
C LEU A 235 -9.19 5.63 29.65
N SER A 236 -10.01 5.42 30.67
CA SER A 236 -10.27 6.36 31.75
C SER A 236 -9.56 5.92 33.05
N GLN A 237 -8.78 6.80 33.65
CA GLN A 237 -8.27 6.62 35.01
C GLN A 237 -8.15 7.98 35.73
N PRO A 238 -8.45 8.06 37.05
CA PRO A 238 -8.13 9.26 37.83
C PRO A 238 -6.63 9.56 37.79
N ASP A 239 -6.31 10.86 37.63
CA ASP A 239 -4.93 11.34 37.54
C ASP A 239 -4.14 10.95 38.79
N ARG A 240 -3.00 10.28 38.59
CA ARG A 240 -2.15 9.80 39.68
C ARG A 240 -1.05 10.82 39.99
N GLY A 241 -1.42 12.05 40.33
CA GLY A 241 -0.52 13.08 40.86
C GLY A 241 0.78 13.33 40.07
N GLN A 242 1.69 14.11 40.65
CA GLN A 242 2.99 14.39 40.04
C GLN A 242 3.95 13.20 40.22
N VAL A 243 4.64 12.84 39.12
CA VAL A 243 5.76 11.91 39.14
C VAL A 243 6.93 12.55 39.89
N ASP A 244 7.46 11.88 40.92
CA ASP A 244 8.65 12.34 41.63
C ASP A 244 9.86 12.40 40.67
N PRO A 245 10.46 13.59 40.44
CA PRO A 245 11.64 13.76 39.59
C PRO A 245 12.82 12.86 39.97
N SER A 246 12.96 12.49 41.25
CA SER A 246 14.03 11.61 41.73
C SER A 246 14.00 10.23 41.05
N GLN A 247 12.80 9.75 40.69
CA GLN A 247 12.60 8.45 40.04
C GLN A 247 13.01 8.44 38.56
N LEU A 248 13.16 9.62 37.94
CA LEU A 248 13.62 9.81 36.56
C LEU A 248 15.11 10.18 36.46
N SER A 249 15.86 10.13 37.58
CA SER A 249 17.31 10.39 37.66
C SER A 249 18.17 9.59 36.66
N VAL A 250 17.69 8.42 36.24
CA VAL A 250 18.37 7.55 35.26
C VAL A 250 18.34 8.12 33.82
N ILE A 251 17.47 9.10 33.55
CA ILE A 251 17.33 9.75 32.25
C ILE A 251 18.23 10.99 32.19
N PRO A 252 19.24 11.00 31.30
CA PRO A 252 20.09 12.16 31.07
C PRO A 252 19.45 13.12 30.04
N SER A 253 19.90 14.38 30.09
CA SER A 253 19.61 15.35 29.02
C SER A 253 20.54 15.09 27.84
N ILE A 254 19.99 14.61 26.71
CA ILE A 254 20.74 14.26 25.49
C ILE A 254 20.36 15.19 24.33
N ILE A 255 19.11 15.66 24.30
CA ILE A 255 18.59 16.49 23.21
C ILE A 255 19.25 17.86 23.26
N THR A 256 19.84 18.28 22.15
CA THR A 256 20.52 19.58 22.04
C THR A 256 19.54 20.69 21.62
N ALA A 257 19.95 21.96 21.79
CA ALA A 257 19.19 23.08 21.25
C ALA A 257 18.98 22.97 19.73
N GLN A 258 19.99 22.49 19.00
CA GLN A 258 19.91 22.28 17.55
C GLN A 258 18.89 21.20 17.16
N ASP A 259 18.84 20.10 17.93
CA ASP A 259 17.81 19.06 17.72
C ASP A 259 16.40 19.67 17.94
N ASN A 260 16.21 20.47 18.99
CA ASN A 260 14.92 21.13 19.27
C ASN A 260 14.49 22.10 18.16
N VAL A 261 15.42 22.91 17.62
CA VAL A 261 15.13 23.80 16.48
C VAL A 261 14.63 22.99 15.29
N SER A 262 15.30 21.89 14.94
CA SER A 262 14.90 21.02 13.83
C SER A 262 13.54 20.34 14.08
N LEU A 263 13.26 19.92 15.32
CA LEU A 263 11.99 19.30 15.68
C LEU A 263 10.81 20.30 15.59
N GLN A 264 11.03 21.56 15.97
CA GLN A 264 9.99 22.59 16.14
C GLN A 264 9.77 23.48 14.90
N GLN A 265 10.65 23.41 13.90
CA GLN A 265 10.57 24.23 12.69
C GLN A 265 9.20 24.11 11.97
N PHE A 266 8.65 25.19 11.43
CA PHE A 266 7.43 25.08 10.63
C PHE A 266 7.64 24.18 9.40
N PRO A 267 6.74 23.23 9.11
CA PRO A 267 6.88 22.33 7.97
C PRO A 267 6.62 23.05 6.65
N THR A 268 7.37 22.68 5.61
CA THR A 268 7.14 23.21 4.26
C THR A 268 6.05 22.43 3.54
N GLU A 269 5.49 23.00 2.46
CA GLU A 269 4.52 22.29 1.62
C GLU A 269 5.11 20.98 1.08
N GLU A 270 6.39 20.97 0.69
CA GLU A 270 7.07 19.78 0.18
C GLU A 270 7.22 18.69 1.25
N GLU A 271 7.51 19.07 2.51
CA GLU A 271 7.57 18.13 3.63
C GLU A 271 6.21 17.47 3.86
N ILE A 272 5.14 18.27 3.89
CA ILE A 272 3.76 17.81 4.08
C ILE A 272 3.34 16.92 2.90
N ARG A 273 3.61 17.35 1.66
CA ARG A 273 3.34 16.56 0.44
C ARG A 273 4.06 15.23 0.50
N SER A 274 5.34 15.23 0.84
CA SER A 274 6.13 14.01 0.96
C SER A 274 5.52 13.04 1.97
N VAL A 275 5.08 13.53 3.13
CA VAL A 275 4.38 12.74 4.16
C VAL A 275 3.09 12.13 3.60
N VAL A 276 2.24 12.92 2.94
CA VAL A 276 0.96 12.47 2.37
C VAL A 276 1.17 11.36 1.34
N PHE A 277 2.16 11.51 0.46
CA PHE A 277 2.44 10.56 -0.62
C PHE A 277 3.19 9.30 -0.15
N GLN A 278 3.90 9.36 0.99
CA GLN A 278 4.51 8.19 1.62
C GLN A 278 3.50 7.31 2.37
N MET A 279 2.35 7.87 2.77
CA MET A 279 1.32 7.15 3.50
C MET A 279 0.53 6.18 2.61
N ASP A 280 -0.05 5.13 3.21
CA ASP A 280 -0.86 4.15 2.48
C ASP A 280 -2.19 4.77 2.03
N GLY A 281 -2.30 5.07 0.73
CA GLY A 281 -3.50 5.60 0.11
C GLY A 281 -4.74 4.71 0.24
N GLU A 282 -4.56 3.39 0.42
CA GLU A 282 -5.66 2.42 0.57
C GLU A 282 -6.02 2.14 2.04
N SER A 283 -5.39 2.85 2.98
CA SER A 283 -5.71 2.72 4.40
C SER A 283 -7.19 3.05 4.70
N SER A 284 -7.77 2.39 5.71
CA SER A 284 -9.15 2.66 6.09
C SER A 284 -9.29 4.09 6.64
N SER A 285 -10.36 4.76 6.22
CA SER A 285 -10.72 6.11 6.65
C SER A 285 -11.20 6.11 8.11
N GLY A 286 -11.16 7.28 8.74
CA GLY A 286 -11.83 7.51 10.00
C GLY A 286 -13.30 7.87 9.79
N PRO A 287 -13.94 8.52 10.80
CA PRO A 287 -15.32 9.00 10.70
C PRO A 287 -15.62 9.89 9.50
N ASP A 288 -14.63 10.61 8.97
CA ASP A 288 -14.76 11.51 7.82
C ASP A 288 -14.98 10.79 6.47
N GLY A 289 -14.72 9.48 6.39
CA GLY A 289 -14.84 8.70 5.17
C GLY A 289 -13.77 8.97 4.10
N PHE A 290 -12.76 9.83 4.36
CA PHE A 290 -11.71 10.15 3.39
C PHE A 290 -10.50 9.22 3.56
N LYS A 291 -10.07 8.59 2.45
CA LYS A 291 -8.87 7.74 2.40
C LYS A 291 -7.65 8.51 1.94
N GLY A 292 -6.46 7.99 2.16
CA GLY A 292 -5.23 8.63 1.67
C GLY A 292 -5.21 8.83 0.14
N SER A 293 -5.85 7.93 -0.62
CA SER A 293 -5.97 8.07 -2.08
C SER A 293 -6.67 9.36 -2.50
N PHE A 294 -7.64 9.83 -1.73
CA PHE A 294 -8.28 11.12 -1.96
C PHE A 294 -7.26 12.27 -1.87
N PHE A 295 -6.45 12.30 -0.82
CA PHE A 295 -5.46 13.36 -0.63
C PHE A 295 -4.35 13.31 -1.67
N THR A 296 -3.92 12.12 -2.10
CA THR A 296 -2.89 12.00 -3.15
C THR A 296 -3.41 12.37 -4.53
N THR A 297 -4.67 12.06 -4.85
CA THR A 297 -5.26 12.35 -6.16
C THR A 297 -5.74 13.79 -6.28
N CYS A 298 -6.31 14.33 -5.20
CA CYS A 298 -6.86 15.69 -5.15
C CYS A 298 -5.90 16.70 -4.52
N TRP A 299 -4.60 16.38 -4.43
CA TRP A 299 -3.61 17.21 -3.72
C TRP A 299 -3.65 18.67 -4.16
N GLU A 300 -3.66 18.94 -5.47
CA GLU A 300 -3.67 20.31 -6.00
C GLU A 300 -4.91 21.12 -5.59
N ILE A 301 -6.00 20.45 -5.21
CA ILE A 301 -7.23 21.08 -4.73
C ILE A 301 -7.15 21.33 -3.23
N VAL A 302 -6.76 20.33 -2.44
CA VAL A 302 -6.84 20.37 -0.97
C VAL A 302 -5.57 20.90 -0.28
N LYS A 303 -4.46 21.05 -1.00
CA LYS A 303 -3.16 21.39 -0.40
C LYS A 303 -3.19 22.67 0.41
N GLY A 304 -3.88 23.71 -0.05
CA GLY A 304 -3.94 24.99 0.65
C GLY A 304 -4.60 24.87 2.03
N ASP A 305 -5.65 24.06 2.15
CA ASP A 305 -6.33 23.83 3.42
C ASP A 305 -5.50 22.97 4.36
N ILE A 306 -4.85 21.93 3.82
CA ILE A 306 -4.02 21.02 4.60
C ILE A 306 -2.77 21.71 5.13
N VAL A 307 -2.08 22.49 4.30
CA VAL A 307 -0.88 23.25 4.71
C VAL A 307 -1.25 24.23 5.81
N ARG A 308 -2.33 25.00 5.64
CA ARG A 308 -2.80 25.93 6.69
C ARG A 308 -3.12 25.22 8.00
N ALA A 309 -3.92 24.15 7.95
CA ALA A 309 -4.29 23.40 9.15
C ALA A 309 -3.07 22.81 9.88
N VAL A 310 -2.05 22.35 9.15
CA VAL A 310 -0.80 21.86 9.74
C VAL A 310 0.00 23.02 10.35
N CYS A 311 0.15 24.13 9.65
CA CYS A 311 0.88 25.31 10.16
C CYS A 311 0.21 25.89 11.41
N ASP A 312 -1.12 26.01 11.43
CA ASP A 312 -1.89 26.49 12.58
C ASP A 312 -1.66 25.60 13.81
N PHE A 313 -1.62 24.27 13.61
CA PHE A 313 -1.29 23.34 14.69
C PHE A 313 0.13 23.58 15.25
N PHE A 314 1.13 23.80 14.38
CA PHE A 314 2.50 24.14 14.80
C PHE A 314 2.60 25.50 15.50
N ALA A 315 1.70 26.43 15.16
CA ALA A 315 1.59 27.74 15.80
C ALA A 315 0.90 27.70 17.18
N GLY A 316 0.28 26.58 17.57
CA GLY A 316 -0.37 26.43 18.87
C GLY A 316 -1.88 26.18 18.82
N ALA A 317 -2.51 26.17 17.65
CA ALA A 317 -3.95 25.95 17.53
C ALA A 317 -4.37 24.53 17.94
N GLU A 318 -5.51 24.39 18.61
CA GLU A 318 -6.09 23.09 18.92
C GLU A 318 -6.67 22.41 17.67
N LEU A 319 -6.64 21.08 17.64
CA LEU A 319 -7.27 20.33 16.57
C LEU A 319 -8.80 20.30 16.77
N PRO A 320 -9.60 20.63 15.74
CA PRO A 320 -11.04 20.51 15.82
C PRO A 320 -11.48 19.08 16.18
N TRP A 321 -12.56 18.96 16.95
CA TRP A 321 -13.20 17.68 17.33
C TRP A 321 -13.47 16.76 16.13
N GLY A 322 -13.82 17.33 14.98
CA GLY A 322 -13.98 16.60 13.72
C GLY A 322 -12.71 15.89 13.27
N TYR A 323 -11.50 16.41 13.53
CA TYR A 323 -10.23 15.78 13.16
C TYR A 323 -9.78 14.72 14.16
N THR A 324 -10.13 14.90 15.43
CA THR A 324 -9.69 14.04 16.54
C THR A 324 -10.65 12.88 16.82
N SER A 325 -11.86 12.92 16.26
CA SER A 325 -12.83 11.83 16.33
C SER A 325 -12.31 10.56 15.67
N THR A 326 -12.41 9.44 16.40
CA THR A 326 -11.79 8.16 16.03
C THR A 326 -12.73 6.99 16.30
N TRP A 327 -12.86 6.06 15.35
CA TRP A 327 -13.61 4.82 15.57
C TRP A 327 -12.70 3.69 16.08
N LEU A 328 -13.14 2.95 17.10
CA LEU A 328 -12.49 1.76 17.63
C LEU A 328 -13.07 0.50 16.97
N ALA A 329 -12.44 0.03 15.90
CA ALA A 329 -12.79 -1.22 15.24
C ALA A 329 -12.29 -2.43 16.03
N LEU A 330 -13.19 -3.37 16.33
CA LEU A 330 -12.86 -4.55 17.14
C LEU A 330 -12.41 -5.73 16.25
N ILE A 331 -11.17 -6.22 16.47
CA ILE A 331 -10.66 -7.41 15.79
C ILE A 331 -10.47 -8.56 16.79
N PRO A 332 -11.08 -9.74 16.59
CA PRO A 332 -10.89 -10.88 17.48
C PRO A 332 -9.45 -11.37 17.47
N LYS A 333 -8.85 -11.54 18.66
CA LYS A 333 -7.49 -12.09 18.85
C LYS A 333 -7.48 -13.60 18.72
N VAL A 334 -8.58 -14.25 19.08
CA VAL A 334 -8.75 -15.71 19.10
C VAL A 334 -10.04 -16.12 18.38
N PRO A 335 -10.11 -17.34 17.83
CA PRO A 335 -11.36 -17.89 17.32
C PRO A 335 -12.39 -18.01 18.46
N GLY A 336 -13.64 -17.60 18.23
CA GLY A 336 -14.69 -17.68 19.25
C GLY A 336 -14.47 -16.76 20.45
N ALA A 337 -13.99 -15.53 20.21
CA ALA A 337 -13.80 -14.51 21.24
C ALA A 337 -15.05 -14.36 22.13
N ALA A 338 -14.87 -14.52 23.44
CA ALA A 338 -15.98 -14.61 24.39
C ALA A 338 -16.11 -13.36 25.25
N SER A 339 -15.03 -12.58 25.43
CA SER A 339 -15.01 -11.33 26.20
C SER A 339 -14.39 -10.20 25.39
N PHE A 340 -14.72 -8.94 25.70
CA PHE A 340 -14.08 -7.77 25.09
C PHE A 340 -12.55 -7.72 25.28
N SER A 341 -12.00 -8.41 26.29
CA SER A 341 -10.54 -8.60 26.42
C SER A 341 -9.91 -9.41 25.28
N ASP A 342 -10.70 -10.28 24.64
CA ASP A 342 -10.30 -11.11 23.51
C ASP A 342 -10.31 -10.34 22.19
N PHE A 343 -10.82 -9.11 22.19
CA PHE A 343 -10.75 -8.22 21.04
C PHE A 343 -9.56 -7.29 21.14
N ARG A 344 -8.99 -6.97 19.98
CA ARG A 344 -7.99 -5.93 19.80
C ARG A 344 -8.70 -4.71 19.22
N PRO A 345 -8.78 -3.59 19.97
CA PRO A 345 -9.30 -2.36 19.41
C PRO A 345 -8.29 -1.80 18.40
N ILE A 346 -8.80 -1.29 17.29
CA ILE A 346 -8.05 -0.59 16.26
C ILE A 346 -8.67 0.78 16.06
N SER A 347 -7.86 1.81 16.26
CA SER A 347 -8.23 3.20 16.03
C SER A 347 -8.25 3.51 14.53
N LEU A 348 -9.39 3.97 14.03
CA LEU A 348 -9.59 4.51 12.69
C LEU A 348 -9.72 6.03 12.82
N CYS A 349 -8.60 6.73 12.79
CA CYS A 349 -8.56 8.19 12.85
C CYS A 349 -8.65 8.82 11.45
N ASN A 350 -9.07 10.09 11.42
CA ASN A 350 -9.16 10.89 10.20
C ASN A 350 -7.78 11.16 9.61
N PHE A 351 -7.70 11.20 8.28
CA PHE A 351 -6.41 11.20 7.59
C PHE A 351 -5.58 12.46 7.90
N VAL A 352 -6.23 13.61 8.15
CA VAL A 352 -5.54 14.85 8.55
C VAL A 352 -4.77 14.68 9.86
N ASN A 353 -5.37 14.04 10.87
CA ASN A 353 -4.68 13.72 12.13
C ASN A 353 -3.47 12.78 11.88
N LYS A 354 -3.60 11.85 10.93
CA LYS A 354 -2.50 10.97 10.54
C LYS A 354 -1.34 11.73 9.88
N ILE A 355 -1.61 12.79 9.12
CA ILE A 355 -0.57 13.64 8.49
C ILE A 355 0.27 14.31 9.58
N ILE A 356 -0.36 15.01 10.52
CA ILE A 356 0.32 15.70 11.63
C ILE A 356 1.11 14.70 12.47
N SER A 357 0.47 13.59 12.84
CA SER A 357 1.10 12.51 13.58
C SER A 357 2.30 11.91 12.85
N LYS A 358 2.25 11.76 11.52
CA LYS A 358 3.36 11.23 10.72
C LYS A 358 4.50 12.22 10.61
N LEU A 359 4.20 13.51 10.48
CA LEU A 359 5.19 14.57 10.44
C LEU A 359 6.03 14.58 11.72
N LEU A 360 5.37 14.61 12.89
CA LEU A 360 6.05 14.53 14.19
C LEU A 360 6.85 13.22 14.33
N ALA A 361 6.29 12.09 13.90
CA ALA A 361 6.99 10.81 13.96
C ALA A 361 8.27 10.80 13.12
N SER A 362 8.20 11.30 11.88
CA SER A 362 9.35 11.35 10.97
C SER A 362 10.47 12.23 11.50
N ARG A 363 10.14 13.36 12.15
CA ARG A 363 11.14 14.22 12.79
C ARG A 363 11.75 13.55 14.02
N LEU A 364 10.93 12.92 14.86
CA LEU A 364 11.39 12.18 16.04
C LEU A 364 12.29 10.98 15.68
N GLU A 365 12.03 10.30 14.56
CA GLU A 365 12.83 9.17 14.06
C GLU A 365 14.33 9.49 13.92
N SER A 366 14.68 10.75 13.63
CA SER A 366 16.08 11.19 13.50
C SER A 366 16.85 11.17 14.83
N VAL A 367 16.13 11.32 15.95
CA VAL A 367 16.72 11.46 17.29
C VAL A 367 16.63 10.17 18.11
N LEU A 368 15.68 9.28 17.80
CA LEU A 368 15.50 8.00 18.48
C LEU A 368 16.79 7.17 18.64
N PRO A 369 17.68 7.03 17.63
CA PRO A 369 18.91 6.26 17.79
C PRO A 369 19.87 6.81 18.86
N LYS A 370 19.82 8.13 19.14
CA LYS A 370 20.66 8.80 20.14
C LYS A 370 20.17 8.53 21.57
N ILE A 371 18.85 8.47 21.78
CA ILE A 371 18.25 8.42 23.14
C ILE A 371 17.91 7.00 23.61
N ILE A 372 17.58 6.08 22.68
CA ILE A 372 17.11 4.73 23.00
C ILE A 372 18.28 3.75 23.15
N SER A 373 18.33 3.03 24.27
CA SER A 373 19.35 2.01 24.59
C SER A 373 19.47 0.93 23.51
N PRO A 374 20.67 0.38 23.24
CA PRO A 374 20.89 -0.61 22.17
C PRO A 374 20.13 -1.93 22.37
N GLN A 375 19.72 -2.26 23.60
CA GLN A 375 18.92 -3.45 23.94
C GLN A 375 17.48 -3.38 23.39
N GLN A 376 16.96 -2.19 23.09
CA GLN A 376 15.66 -1.99 22.46
C GLN A 376 15.81 -1.99 20.93
N SER A 377 15.45 -3.08 20.27
CA SER A 377 15.53 -3.18 18.80
C SER A 377 14.23 -2.80 18.09
N GLY A 378 13.11 -2.71 18.82
CA GLY A 378 11.81 -2.38 18.25
C GLY A 378 11.67 -0.89 17.93
N PHE A 379 11.09 -0.57 16.77
CA PHE A 379 10.72 0.80 16.35
C PHE A 379 11.85 1.83 16.28
N VAL A 380 13.12 1.42 16.25
CA VAL A 380 14.26 2.32 16.03
C VAL A 380 14.84 2.08 14.63
N LYS A 381 14.98 3.16 13.85
CA LYS A 381 15.52 3.09 12.48
C LYS A 381 16.94 2.50 12.49
N GLY A 382 17.22 1.61 11.54
CA GLY A 382 18.51 0.92 11.42
C GLY A 382 18.66 -0.34 12.28
N ARG A 383 17.77 -0.59 13.26
CA ARG A 383 17.81 -1.81 14.10
C ARG A 383 16.96 -2.92 13.50
N GLN A 384 17.47 -4.16 13.52
CA GLN A 384 16.80 -5.31 12.91
C GLN A 384 16.20 -6.24 13.98
N ILE A 385 14.97 -6.72 13.75
CA ILE A 385 14.32 -7.71 14.62
C ILE A 385 15.12 -9.01 14.75
N SER A 386 15.84 -9.39 13.69
CA SER A 386 16.69 -10.59 13.67
C SER A 386 17.76 -10.54 14.74
N ASP A 387 18.37 -9.38 15.00
CA ASP A 387 19.49 -9.25 15.94
C ASP A 387 19.07 -9.61 17.36
N ASN A 388 17.88 -9.15 17.74
CA ASN A 388 17.30 -9.45 19.04
C ASN A 388 17.01 -10.97 19.17
N ILE A 389 16.43 -11.60 18.14
CA ILE A 389 16.16 -13.06 18.16
C ILE A 389 17.47 -13.86 18.18
N LEU A 390 18.48 -13.46 17.39
CA LEU A 390 19.79 -14.11 17.35
C LEU A 390 20.48 -14.02 18.70
N LEU A 391 20.50 -12.86 19.35
CA LEU A 391 21.00 -12.68 20.71
C LEU A 391 20.24 -13.56 21.70
N ALA A 392 18.90 -13.59 21.64
CA ALA A 392 18.10 -14.42 22.52
C ALA A 392 18.43 -15.93 22.36
N LEU A 393 18.67 -16.41 21.13
CA LEU A 393 19.13 -17.77 20.87
C LEU A 393 20.51 -18.04 21.47
N GLU A 394 21.44 -17.10 21.32
CA GLU A 394 22.78 -17.18 21.89
C GLU A 394 22.74 -17.22 23.43
N MET A 395 21.88 -16.43 24.07
CA MET A 395 21.67 -16.44 25.51
C MET A 395 21.00 -17.73 25.98
N CYS A 396 19.99 -18.22 25.26
CA CYS A 396 19.32 -19.49 25.57
C CYS A 396 20.28 -20.68 25.54
N SER A 397 21.28 -20.67 24.64
CA SER A 397 22.32 -21.71 24.60
C SER A 397 23.14 -21.82 25.89
N ALA A 398 23.21 -20.73 26.67
CA ALA A 398 23.97 -20.63 27.91
C ALA A 398 23.11 -20.88 29.18
N LEU A 399 21.80 -21.13 29.05
CA LEU A 399 20.94 -21.48 30.19
C LEU A 399 21.39 -22.78 30.88
N GLY A 400 21.93 -23.73 30.12
CA GLY A 400 22.44 -25.01 30.63
C GLY A 400 23.81 -24.94 31.31
N LYS A 401 24.47 -23.77 31.34
CA LYS A 401 25.81 -23.62 31.91
C LYS A 401 25.79 -23.83 33.42
N LYS A 402 26.77 -24.58 33.94
CA LYS A 402 26.94 -24.82 35.38
C LYS A 402 27.44 -23.54 36.06
N VAL A 403 26.54 -22.83 36.72
CA VAL A 403 26.84 -21.63 37.52
C VAL A 403 26.07 -21.67 38.83
N ARG A 404 26.66 -21.15 39.91
CA ARG A 404 25.99 -21.04 41.21
C ARG A 404 24.74 -20.18 41.05
N GLY A 405 23.58 -20.68 41.51
CA GLY A 405 22.29 -20.01 41.36
C GLY A 405 21.57 -20.25 40.02
N SER A 406 22.23 -20.87 39.04
CA SER A 406 21.73 -21.12 37.68
C SER A 406 21.43 -19.85 36.87
N ASN A 407 21.57 -19.93 35.55
CA ASN A 407 21.16 -18.86 34.64
C ASN A 407 19.64 -18.90 34.44
N VAL A 408 19.01 -17.73 34.49
CA VAL A 408 17.55 -17.56 34.34
C VAL A 408 17.26 -16.49 33.30
N ALA A 409 16.31 -16.78 32.41
CA ALA A 409 15.71 -15.77 31.54
C ALA A 409 14.23 -15.56 31.91
N LEU A 410 13.85 -14.33 32.21
CA LEU A 410 12.49 -13.93 32.54
C LEU A 410 11.86 -13.31 31.30
N LYS A 411 10.89 -13.98 30.70
CA LYS A 411 10.09 -13.43 29.60
C LYS A 411 8.89 -12.72 30.19
N LEU A 412 8.87 -11.39 30.05
CA LEU A 412 7.82 -10.52 30.56
C LEU A 412 6.72 -10.33 29.51
N ASP A 413 5.48 -10.24 29.96
CA ASP A 413 4.32 -9.86 29.15
C ASP A 413 3.70 -8.60 29.78
N MET A 414 3.63 -7.49 29.03
CA MET A 414 3.06 -6.24 29.54
C MET A 414 1.54 -6.21 29.36
N ALA A 415 0.81 -5.99 30.44
CA ALA A 415 -0.65 -6.03 30.45
C ALA A 415 -1.22 -4.76 29.78
N LYS A 416 -1.76 -4.89 28.56
CA LYS A 416 -2.31 -3.76 27.78
C LYS A 416 -1.25 -2.64 27.63
N ALA A 417 -0.08 -3.02 27.12
CA ALA A 417 1.15 -2.21 27.17
C ALA A 417 0.99 -0.76 26.70
N TYR A 418 0.24 -0.52 25.63
CA TYR A 418 0.00 0.82 25.08
C TYR A 418 -1.12 1.56 25.83
N ASP A 419 -2.23 0.88 26.10
CA ASP A 419 -3.45 1.46 26.67
C ASP A 419 -3.26 1.99 28.12
N ARG A 420 -2.18 1.60 28.81
CA ARG A 420 -1.95 1.92 30.22
C ARG A 420 -0.90 2.98 30.51
N VAL A 421 -0.14 3.44 29.51
CA VAL A 421 0.94 4.40 29.77
C VAL A 421 0.35 5.74 30.23
N SER A 422 0.87 6.29 31.33
CA SER A 422 0.53 7.64 31.80
C SER A 422 1.13 8.71 30.88
N TRP A 423 0.29 9.64 30.42
CA TRP A 423 0.75 10.77 29.59
C TRP A 423 1.63 11.73 30.38
N ASN A 424 1.26 12.01 31.64
CA ASN A 424 2.06 12.81 32.55
C ASN A 424 3.47 12.23 32.72
N PHE A 425 3.59 10.92 32.92
CA PHE A 425 4.88 10.23 32.97
C PHE A 425 5.68 10.40 31.67
N LEU A 426 5.06 10.18 30.51
CA LEU A 426 5.72 10.36 29.21
C LEU A 426 6.28 11.77 29.05
N ILE A 427 5.47 12.80 29.30
CA ILE A 427 5.88 14.20 29.14
C ILE A 427 7.06 14.52 30.06
N GLN A 428 7.05 14.03 31.30
CA GLN A 428 8.19 14.23 32.21
C GLN A 428 9.47 13.52 31.74
N VAL A 429 9.36 12.31 31.19
CA VAL A 429 10.50 11.60 30.59
C VAL A 429 11.07 12.38 29.40
N MET A 430 10.20 12.87 28.51
CA MET A 430 10.64 13.67 27.35
C MET A 430 11.25 15.00 27.80
N ARG A 431 10.63 15.71 28.74
CA ARG A 431 11.22 16.92 29.33
C ARG A 431 12.60 16.65 29.90
N ARG A 432 12.80 15.52 30.59
CA ARG A 432 14.09 15.15 31.17
C ARG A 432 15.17 14.82 30.14
N PHE A 433 14.79 14.29 28.97
CA PHE A 433 15.70 14.12 27.84
C PHE A 433 16.16 15.44 27.22
N GLY A 434 15.46 16.55 27.48
CA GLY A 434 15.78 17.89 26.96
C GLY A 434 14.90 18.34 25.79
N PHE A 435 13.75 17.69 25.54
CA PHE A 435 12.79 18.16 24.53
C PHE A 435 12.19 19.51 24.95
N GLY A 436 12.15 20.48 24.03
CA GLY A 436 11.61 21.81 24.31
C GLY A 436 10.09 21.83 24.49
N GLU A 437 9.58 22.79 25.26
CA GLU A 437 8.17 22.84 25.67
C GLU A 437 7.18 22.94 24.50
N GLN A 438 7.52 23.64 23.41
CA GLN A 438 6.65 23.68 22.20
C GLN A 438 6.45 22.29 21.59
N TRP A 439 7.49 21.45 21.61
CA TRP A 439 7.37 20.07 21.13
C TRP A 439 6.50 19.23 22.08
N LEU A 440 6.70 19.38 23.39
CA LEU A 440 5.90 18.67 24.39
C LEU A 440 4.42 19.05 24.31
N ASP A 441 4.13 20.33 24.07
CA ASP A 441 2.78 20.85 23.85
C ASP A 441 2.13 20.23 22.60
N MET A 442 2.83 20.17 21.46
CA MET A 442 2.32 19.49 20.26
C MET A 442 2.01 18.01 20.52
N VAL A 443 2.89 17.30 21.23
CA VAL A 443 2.65 15.90 21.60
C VAL A 443 1.45 15.78 22.54
N TRP A 444 1.33 16.67 23.52
CA TRP A 444 0.22 16.71 24.48
C TRP A 444 -1.12 16.96 23.79
N ARG A 445 -1.22 18.00 22.96
CA ARG A 445 -2.45 18.31 22.20
C ARG A 445 -2.89 17.15 21.31
N LEU A 446 -1.95 16.40 20.74
CA LEU A 446 -2.25 15.27 19.87
C LEU A 446 -2.82 14.06 20.64
N ILE A 447 -2.27 13.75 21.83
CA ILE A 447 -2.72 12.60 22.62
C ILE A 447 -3.98 12.90 23.45
N SER A 448 -4.13 14.12 23.96
CA SER A 448 -5.22 14.49 24.89
C SER A 448 -6.56 14.81 24.20
N SER A 449 -6.54 15.27 22.95
CA SER A 449 -7.74 15.72 22.22
C SER A 449 -8.57 14.60 21.56
N CYS A 450 -8.14 13.34 21.69
CA CYS A 450 -8.75 12.19 20.99
C CYS A 450 -10.08 11.74 21.62
N HIS A 451 -11.11 11.63 20.79
CA HIS A 451 -12.45 11.15 21.14
C HIS A 451 -12.78 9.84 20.42
N PHE A 452 -13.46 8.92 21.10
CA PHE A 452 -13.67 7.54 20.64
C PHE A 452 -15.14 7.12 20.59
N SER A 453 -15.48 6.41 19.52
CA SER A 453 -16.70 5.59 19.43
C SER A 453 -16.33 4.15 19.11
N VAL A 454 -16.97 3.17 19.74
CA VAL A 454 -16.71 1.74 19.51
C VAL A 454 -17.51 1.24 18.32
N LEU A 455 -16.86 0.61 17.35
CA LEU A 455 -17.53 0.06 16.17
C LEU A 455 -17.97 -1.38 16.47
N VAL A 456 -19.25 -1.56 16.81
CA VAL A 456 -19.87 -2.86 17.09
C VAL A 456 -20.70 -3.26 15.86
N ASN A 457 -20.33 -4.37 15.22
CA ASN A 457 -21.02 -4.90 14.02
C ASN A 457 -21.25 -3.89 12.88
N GLY A 458 -20.40 -2.86 12.79
CA GLY A 458 -20.48 -1.80 11.77
C GLY A 458 -21.23 -0.54 12.19
N LYS A 459 -21.80 -0.52 13.40
CA LYS A 459 -22.44 0.65 14.00
C LYS A 459 -21.49 1.34 15.01
N PRO A 460 -21.26 2.66 14.91
CA PRO A 460 -20.52 3.39 15.92
C PRO A 460 -21.39 3.57 17.18
N CYS A 461 -20.86 3.21 18.34
CA CYS A 461 -21.55 3.20 19.63
C CYS A 461 -20.74 3.97 20.67
N GLY A 462 -21.41 4.82 21.47
CA GLY A 462 -20.78 5.69 22.47
C GLY A 462 -19.94 6.84 21.89
N TYR A 463 -19.60 7.80 22.75
CA TYR A 463 -18.66 8.89 22.44
C TYR A 463 -17.99 9.38 23.73
N PHE A 464 -16.73 9.04 23.92
CA PHE A 464 -16.00 9.35 25.16
C PHE A 464 -14.56 9.80 24.88
N GLN A 465 -13.98 10.58 25.79
CA GLN A 465 -12.60 11.06 25.71
C GLN A 465 -11.65 10.12 26.47
N SER A 466 -10.42 9.95 25.97
CA SER A 466 -9.38 9.19 26.65
C SER A 466 -8.60 10.07 27.64
N SER A 467 -8.11 9.47 28.73
CA SER A 467 -7.26 10.15 29.74
C SER A 467 -5.87 9.52 29.93
N ARG A 468 -5.64 8.34 29.34
CA ARG A 468 -4.34 7.65 29.35
C ARG A 468 -4.15 6.78 28.12
N GLY A 469 -2.95 6.26 27.97
CA GLY A 469 -2.60 5.26 26.98
C GLY A 469 -2.33 5.84 25.59
N PHE A 470 -1.59 5.07 24.80
CA PHE A 470 -1.39 5.33 23.37
C PHE A 470 -2.24 4.33 22.59
N PHE A 471 -2.70 4.68 21.39
CA PHE A 471 -3.47 3.74 20.58
C PHE A 471 -2.58 2.86 19.69
N TYR A 472 -2.95 1.58 19.57
CA TYR A 472 -2.08 0.45 19.19
C TYR A 472 -1.72 0.30 17.68
N PRO A 473 -0.57 -0.34 17.32
CA PRO A 473 0.08 -0.37 16.00
C PRO A 473 -0.42 -1.37 14.92
N ARG A 474 -1.69 -1.82 14.88
CA ARG A 474 -2.15 -2.76 13.81
C ARG A 474 -3.39 -2.36 13.01
N GLY A 475 -3.76 -1.08 13.01
CA GLY A 475 -4.61 -0.50 11.97
C GLY A 475 -4.19 0.93 11.63
N PRO A 476 -4.91 1.63 10.74
CA PRO A 476 -4.43 2.85 10.11
C PRO A 476 -4.22 3.97 11.13
N PHE A 477 -2.94 4.29 11.30
CA PHE A 477 -2.19 4.79 12.48
C PHE A 477 -2.37 6.26 12.89
N ILE A 478 -2.08 6.56 14.17
CA ILE A 478 -1.27 7.72 14.61
C ILE A 478 0.21 7.28 14.58
N PRO A 479 1.02 7.65 13.56
CA PRO A 479 2.37 7.10 13.38
C PRO A 479 3.37 7.41 14.50
N LEU A 480 3.06 8.37 15.37
CA LEU A 480 3.89 8.80 16.50
C LEU A 480 3.91 7.80 17.68
N SER A 481 2.84 7.02 17.87
CA SER A 481 2.63 6.20 19.08
C SER A 481 3.75 5.20 19.41
N PRO A 482 4.31 4.44 18.45
CA PRO A 482 5.40 3.50 18.75
C PRO A 482 6.67 4.19 19.26
N ALA A 483 6.98 5.39 18.75
CA ALA A 483 8.13 6.17 19.18
C ALA A 483 7.96 6.65 20.63
N LEU A 484 6.78 7.17 20.98
CA LEU A 484 6.46 7.58 22.35
C LEU A 484 6.51 6.40 23.33
N PHE A 485 6.01 5.23 22.92
CA PHE A 485 6.04 4.02 23.74
C PHE A 485 7.48 3.62 24.09
N ILE A 486 8.39 3.58 23.12
CA ILE A 486 9.78 3.19 23.39
C ILE A 486 10.54 4.24 24.21
N ILE A 487 10.19 5.52 24.08
CA ILE A 487 10.73 6.59 24.95
C ILE A 487 10.27 6.38 26.39
N ALA A 488 9.00 6.07 26.63
CA ALA A 488 8.50 5.75 27.96
C ALA A 488 9.18 4.49 28.54
N ALA A 489 9.32 3.44 27.74
CA ALA A 489 9.94 2.18 28.13
C ALA A 489 11.47 2.29 28.36
N GLU A 490 12.11 3.35 27.86
CA GLU A 490 13.55 3.58 28.02
C GLU A 490 13.97 3.71 29.49
N VAL A 491 13.08 4.23 30.35
CA VAL A 491 13.31 4.29 31.80
C VAL A 491 13.58 2.89 32.36
N LEU A 492 12.77 1.90 32.00
CA LEU A 492 12.97 0.52 32.42
C LEU A 492 14.29 -0.04 31.87
N SER A 493 14.58 0.17 30.59
CA SER A 493 15.81 -0.30 29.95
C SER A 493 17.06 0.21 30.68
N ARG A 494 17.11 1.50 31.01
CA ARG A 494 18.25 2.08 31.70
C ARG A 494 18.36 1.64 33.16
N ARG A 495 17.24 1.49 33.88
CA ARG A 495 17.24 0.88 35.22
C ARG A 495 17.77 -0.55 35.21
N LEU A 496 17.41 -1.34 34.20
CA LEU A 496 17.95 -2.70 34.02
C LEU A 496 19.45 -2.68 33.70
N ASN A 497 19.94 -1.67 32.97
CA ASN A 497 21.37 -1.49 32.70
C ASN A 497 22.19 -1.04 33.93
N GLU A 498 21.55 -0.51 34.98
CA GLU A 498 22.20 -0.21 36.27
C GLU A 498 22.39 -1.45 37.15
N LEU A 499 21.62 -2.53 36.92
CA LEU A 499 21.67 -3.75 37.73
C LEU A 499 23.11 -4.28 37.94
N PRO A 500 23.96 -4.41 36.90
CA PRO A 500 25.33 -4.93 37.06
C PRO A 500 26.25 -4.08 37.94
N ARG A 501 25.89 -2.81 38.21
CA ARG A 501 26.68 -1.92 39.09
C ARG A 501 26.44 -2.20 40.57
N ALA A 502 25.30 -2.82 40.92
CA ALA A 502 24.96 -3.12 42.30
C ALA A 502 25.59 -4.44 42.76
N SER A 503 26.26 -4.44 43.92
CA SER A 503 26.89 -5.64 44.51
C SER A 503 25.90 -6.77 44.81
N ARG A 504 24.61 -6.45 44.99
CA ARG A 504 23.54 -7.43 45.25
C ARG A 504 23.05 -8.16 43.98
N PHE A 505 23.47 -7.76 42.79
CA PHE A 505 23.08 -8.37 41.52
C PHE A 505 24.19 -9.25 40.94
N VAL A 506 23.82 -10.48 40.58
CA VAL A 506 24.71 -11.39 39.84
C VAL A 506 24.23 -11.48 38.40
N PRO A 507 25.07 -11.14 37.40
CA PRO A 507 24.68 -11.14 35.99
C PRO A 507 24.50 -12.56 35.43
N PHE A 508 23.82 -12.63 34.29
CA PHE A 508 23.75 -13.85 33.50
C PHE A 508 25.11 -14.18 32.88
N LEU A 509 25.60 -15.41 33.05
CA LEU A 509 26.95 -15.79 32.64
C LEU A 509 26.95 -16.62 31.35
N VAL A 510 27.52 -16.08 30.27
CA VAL A 510 27.67 -16.77 28.97
C VAL A 510 29.09 -17.33 28.78
N SER A 511 30.08 -16.45 28.59
CA SER A 511 31.50 -16.77 28.35
C SER A 511 32.39 -15.74 29.06
N ARG A 512 33.64 -16.10 29.37
CA ARG A 512 34.60 -15.15 29.96
C ARG A 512 34.89 -14.04 28.92
N GLY A 513 34.88 -12.78 29.35
CA GLY A 513 35.14 -11.61 28.48
C GLY A 513 33.96 -11.07 27.68
N SER A 514 32.78 -11.72 27.71
CA SER A 514 31.59 -11.18 27.03
C SER A 514 30.91 -10.11 27.90
N PRO A 515 30.45 -8.99 27.32
CA PRO A 515 29.78 -7.94 28.08
C PRO A 515 28.48 -8.46 28.72
N PRO A 516 28.14 -8.02 29.95
CA PRO A 516 26.91 -8.46 30.62
C PRO A 516 25.69 -7.92 29.88
N LEU A 517 24.89 -8.82 29.30
CA LEU A 517 23.60 -8.49 28.70
C LEU A 517 22.51 -8.66 29.75
N THR A 518 21.89 -7.55 30.17
CA THR A 518 20.87 -7.51 31.22
C THR A 518 19.48 -7.86 30.68
N HIS A 519 19.15 -7.38 29.47
CA HIS A 519 17.85 -7.59 28.87
C HIS A 519 17.88 -7.43 27.34
N LEU A 520 16.81 -7.88 26.70
CA LEU A 520 16.49 -7.62 25.30
C LEU A 520 15.04 -7.15 25.23
N ALA A 521 14.79 -6.10 24.45
CA ALA A 521 13.46 -5.55 24.26
C ALA A 521 13.14 -5.39 22.77
N TYR A 522 11.92 -5.78 22.39
CA TYR A 522 11.33 -5.44 21.11
C TYR A 522 9.94 -4.86 21.37
N ALA A 523 9.91 -3.55 21.60
CA ALA A 523 8.76 -2.85 22.17
C ALA A 523 8.34 -3.46 23.53
N ASP A 524 7.14 -4.04 23.62
CA ASP A 524 6.57 -4.63 24.83
C ASP A 524 7.06 -6.06 25.13
N ASP A 525 7.61 -6.76 24.13
CA ASP A 525 8.23 -8.08 24.32
C ASP A 525 9.63 -7.92 24.95
N ILE A 526 9.75 -8.17 26.26
CA ILE A 526 11.01 -8.01 27.02
C ILE A 526 11.46 -9.36 27.60
N ILE A 527 12.75 -9.68 27.43
CA ILE A 527 13.42 -10.80 28.11
C ILE A 527 14.54 -10.24 29.00
N VAL A 528 14.46 -10.50 30.30
CA VAL A 528 15.48 -10.12 31.29
C VAL A 528 16.37 -11.33 31.59
N PHE A 529 17.68 -11.13 31.59
CA PHE A 529 18.69 -12.16 31.85
C PHE A 529 19.37 -11.90 33.19
N CYS A 530 19.29 -12.87 34.10
CA CYS A 530 19.89 -12.76 35.43
C CYS A 530 20.29 -14.12 36.00
N ASN A 531 20.92 -14.11 37.18
CA ASN A 531 21.16 -15.31 37.97
C ASN A 531 19.94 -15.68 38.83
N GLY A 532 19.68 -16.98 39.00
CA GLY A 532 18.59 -17.51 39.84
C GLY A 532 18.85 -17.48 41.35
N GLY A 533 19.79 -16.66 41.80
CA GLY A 533 19.96 -16.32 43.21
C GLY A 533 18.82 -15.44 43.71
N LYS A 534 18.33 -15.71 44.92
CA LYS A 534 17.19 -14.98 45.54
C LYS A 534 17.41 -13.46 45.54
N ARG A 535 18.58 -12.99 45.98
CA ARG A 535 18.94 -11.55 46.02
C ARG A 535 18.87 -10.87 44.66
N SER A 536 19.38 -11.51 43.60
CA SER A 536 19.32 -10.96 42.23
C SER A 536 17.89 -10.88 41.72
N LEU A 537 17.07 -11.91 41.97
CA LEU A 537 15.67 -11.96 41.54
C LEU A 537 14.81 -10.94 42.28
N GLU A 538 15.03 -10.77 43.59
CA GLU A 538 14.36 -9.74 44.40
C GLU A 538 14.69 -8.34 43.88
N PHE A 539 15.96 -8.09 43.53
CA PHE A 539 16.36 -6.78 43.01
C PHE A 539 15.76 -6.49 41.62
N VAL A 540 15.68 -7.50 40.74
CA VAL A 540 14.95 -7.35 39.47
C VAL A 540 13.46 -7.06 39.72
N ARG A 541 12.84 -7.73 40.70
CA ARG A 541 11.44 -7.49 41.06
C ARG A 541 11.23 -6.07 41.60
N GLU A 542 12.12 -5.57 42.44
CA GLU A 542 12.09 -4.19 42.95
C GLU A 542 12.14 -3.17 41.81
N VAL A 543 13.04 -3.36 40.83
CA VAL A 543 13.12 -2.49 39.65
C VAL A 543 11.83 -2.52 38.82
N LEU A 544 11.23 -3.70 38.63
CA LEU A 544 9.95 -3.84 37.93
C LEU A 544 8.80 -3.19 38.70
N GLN A 545 8.75 -3.31 40.03
CA GLN A 545 7.73 -2.68 40.87
C GLN A 545 7.83 -1.15 40.81
N GLY A 546 9.03 -0.60 41.03
CA GLY A 546 9.25 0.84 40.91
C GLY A 546 8.83 1.37 39.54
N TYR A 547 9.21 0.70 38.44
CA TYR A 547 8.77 1.12 37.11
C TYR A 547 7.25 1.09 36.91
N GLN A 548 6.55 0.06 37.44
CA GLN A 548 5.10 -0.04 37.33
C GLN A 548 4.37 1.08 38.08
N GLU A 549 4.91 1.49 39.24
CA GLU A 549 4.36 2.58 40.05
C GLU A 549 4.40 3.91 39.31
N VAL A 550 5.52 4.25 38.66
CA VAL A 550 5.69 5.56 37.99
C VAL A 550 5.06 5.61 36.61
N SER A 551 5.20 4.54 35.82
CA SER A 551 4.79 4.55 34.40
C SER A 551 3.31 4.31 34.17
N GLY A 552 2.62 3.72 35.16
CA GLY A 552 1.27 3.16 35.01
C GLY A 552 1.21 1.83 34.25
N GLN A 553 2.32 1.36 33.68
CA GLN A 553 2.39 0.04 33.06
C GLN A 553 2.37 -1.07 34.11
N LEU A 554 1.90 -2.25 33.72
CA LEU A 554 1.81 -3.42 34.61
C LEU A 554 2.32 -4.67 33.92
N VAL A 555 3.09 -5.48 34.63
CA VAL A 555 3.54 -6.80 34.19
C VAL A 555 2.41 -7.81 34.42
N ASN A 556 2.04 -8.53 33.37
CA ASN A 556 1.08 -9.63 33.46
C ASN A 556 1.76 -10.86 34.03
N VAL A 557 1.65 -11.07 35.34
CA VAL A 557 2.24 -12.21 36.06
C VAL A 557 1.78 -13.55 35.48
N ALA A 558 0.51 -13.68 35.09
CA ALA A 558 -0.06 -14.92 34.57
C ALA A 558 0.46 -15.31 33.17
N LYS A 559 0.80 -14.33 32.34
CA LYS A 559 1.36 -14.55 30.99
C LYS A 559 2.89 -14.55 30.97
N SER A 560 3.51 -13.90 31.94
CA SER A 560 4.96 -13.88 32.14
C SER A 560 5.45 -15.27 32.56
N CYS A 561 6.66 -15.61 32.14
CA CYS A 561 7.24 -16.92 32.44
C CYS A 561 8.75 -16.85 32.58
N PHE A 562 9.33 -17.80 33.32
CA PHE A 562 10.78 -17.95 33.42
C PHE A 562 11.27 -19.22 32.71
N LEU A 563 12.49 -19.13 32.17
CA LEU A 563 13.20 -20.19 31.47
C LEU A 563 14.51 -20.49 32.22
N VAL A 564 14.80 -21.78 32.39
CA VAL A 564 16.02 -22.29 33.02
C VAL A 564 16.58 -23.49 32.26
N GLY A 565 17.87 -23.75 32.40
CA GLY A 565 18.51 -24.92 31.80
C GLY A 565 17.90 -26.24 32.30
N LYS A 566 17.88 -27.28 31.45
CA LYS A 566 17.28 -28.59 31.77
C LYS A 566 17.78 -29.19 33.09
N LYS A 567 19.06 -29.01 33.40
CA LYS A 567 19.74 -29.55 34.59
C LYS A 567 19.53 -28.72 35.88
N THR A 568 18.71 -27.66 35.83
CA THR A 568 18.42 -26.83 37.01
C THR A 568 17.54 -27.59 38.01
N SER A 569 17.96 -27.62 39.27
CA SER A 569 17.28 -28.38 40.34
C SER A 569 15.84 -27.88 40.58
N VAL A 570 14.96 -28.80 41.00
CA VAL A 570 13.55 -28.50 41.30
C VAL A 570 13.44 -27.47 42.43
N ALA A 571 14.28 -27.58 43.47
CA ALA A 571 14.34 -26.59 44.55
C ALA A 571 14.63 -25.17 44.03
N ARG A 572 15.58 -25.03 43.09
CA ARG A 572 15.90 -23.73 42.47
C ARG A 572 14.74 -23.19 41.66
N ARG A 573 14.04 -24.04 40.89
CA ARG A 573 12.84 -23.66 40.13
C ARG A 573 11.73 -23.15 41.04
N ARG A 574 11.51 -23.79 42.20
CA ARG A 574 10.53 -23.35 43.20
C ARG A 574 10.89 -21.98 43.79
N ILE A 575 12.17 -21.74 44.09
CA ILE A 575 12.63 -20.42 44.57
C ILE A 575 12.35 -19.34 43.53
N ILE A 576 12.69 -19.58 42.25
CA ILE A 576 12.45 -18.61 41.18
C ILE A 576 10.96 -18.33 41.04
N ALA A 577 10.13 -19.36 41.00
CA ALA A 577 8.67 -19.24 40.90
C ALA A 577 8.09 -18.45 42.09
N HIS A 578 8.54 -18.73 43.31
CA HIS A 578 8.04 -18.05 44.51
C HIS A 578 8.44 -16.58 44.57
N VAL A 579 9.69 -16.24 44.22
CA VAL A 579 10.17 -14.84 44.26
C VAL A 579 9.52 -14.00 43.16
N THR A 580 9.41 -14.55 41.95
CA THR A 580 8.93 -13.80 40.77
C THR A 580 7.42 -13.85 40.58
N GLY A 581 6.75 -14.88 41.10
CA GLY A 581 5.34 -15.18 40.80
C GLY A 581 5.11 -15.76 39.40
N PHE A 582 6.16 -15.97 38.59
CA PHE A 582 6.04 -16.42 37.20
C PHE A 582 5.99 -17.93 37.07
N CYS A 583 5.30 -18.40 36.02
CA CYS A 583 5.25 -19.81 35.68
C CYS A 583 6.56 -20.29 35.01
N SER A 584 7.02 -21.50 35.36
CA SER A 584 8.13 -22.15 34.66
C SER A 584 7.69 -22.60 33.27
N ARG A 585 8.46 -22.29 32.23
CA ARG A 585 8.32 -22.92 30.90
C ARG A 585 9.62 -23.59 30.47
N SER A 586 9.51 -24.67 29.70
CA SER A 586 10.64 -25.36 29.09
C SER A 586 10.79 -24.96 27.62
N LEU A 587 12.02 -24.88 27.14
CA LEU A 587 12.30 -24.73 25.71
C LEU A 587 11.82 -25.99 24.94
N PRO A 588 11.26 -25.84 23.73
CA PRO A 588 11.23 -24.62 22.92
C PRO A 588 10.05 -23.67 23.22
N VAL A 589 10.30 -22.35 23.14
CA VAL A 589 9.28 -21.30 23.35
C VAL A 589 9.30 -20.31 22.17
N THR A 590 8.14 -19.83 21.73
CA THR A 590 8.07 -18.81 20.67
C THR A 590 8.39 -17.42 21.22
N TYR A 591 9.32 -16.73 20.55
CA TYR A 591 9.71 -15.34 20.78
C TYR A 591 9.81 -14.62 19.43
N LEU A 592 9.10 -13.49 19.29
CA LEU A 592 9.05 -12.70 18.06
C LEU A 592 8.78 -13.53 16.78
N GLY A 593 7.93 -14.56 16.90
CA GLY A 593 7.56 -15.45 15.79
C GLY A 593 8.53 -16.58 15.48
N CYS A 594 9.67 -16.67 16.17
CA CYS A 594 10.67 -17.72 16.01
C CYS A 594 10.74 -18.64 17.26
N PRO A 595 11.03 -19.94 17.11
CA PRO A 595 11.26 -20.82 18.26
C PRO A 595 12.64 -20.57 18.87
N LEU A 596 12.69 -20.24 20.17
CA LEU A 596 13.89 -20.35 20.99
C LEU A 596 14.06 -21.82 21.41
N PHE A 597 15.27 -22.36 21.31
CA PHE A 597 15.54 -23.76 21.64
C PHE A 597 16.96 -23.95 22.19
N GLU A 598 17.19 -25.10 22.82
CA GLU A 598 18.51 -25.54 23.32
C GLU A 598 18.91 -26.84 22.61
N GLY A 599 20.15 -26.91 22.12
CA GLY A 599 20.71 -28.12 21.49
C GLY A 599 20.53 -28.18 19.97
N ARG A 600 20.27 -29.39 19.44
CA ARG A 600 20.24 -29.66 17.99
C ARG A 600 18.95 -29.17 17.33
N ARG A 601 19.08 -28.72 16.08
CA ARG A 601 17.96 -28.32 15.21
C ARG A 601 17.21 -29.56 14.74
N VAL A 602 16.03 -29.80 15.30
CA VAL A 602 15.17 -30.94 14.94
C VAL A 602 13.99 -30.50 14.09
N LYS A 603 13.49 -31.40 13.24
CA LYS A 603 12.34 -31.16 12.36
C LYS A 603 11.10 -30.68 13.12
N ALA A 604 10.89 -31.18 14.34
CA ALA A 604 9.77 -30.84 15.21
C ALA A 604 9.65 -29.32 15.50
N LEU A 605 10.77 -28.58 15.52
CA LEU A 605 10.78 -27.12 15.73
C LEU A 605 10.02 -26.34 14.64
N PHE A 606 9.90 -26.91 13.44
CA PHE A 606 9.30 -26.28 12.27
C PHE A 606 7.92 -26.85 11.92
N SER A 607 7.39 -27.77 12.73
CA SER A 607 6.06 -28.37 12.54
C SER A 607 4.96 -27.31 12.44
N ASN A 608 5.01 -26.28 13.30
CA ASN A 608 4.07 -25.16 13.27
C ASN A 608 4.15 -24.38 11.94
N LEU A 609 5.36 -24.12 11.42
CA LEU A 609 5.55 -23.47 10.12
C LEU A 609 4.93 -24.29 8.99
N LEU A 610 5.21 -25.60 8.93
CA LEU A 610 4.61 -26.51 7.96
C LEU A 610 3.08 -26.50 8.06
N SER A 611 2.55 -26.60 9.28
CA SER A 611 1.10 -26.57 9.52
C SER A 611 0.46 -25.26 9.07
N LYS A 612 1.10 -24.10 9.31
CA LYS A 612 0.61 -22.78 8.90
C LYS A 612 0.55 -22.66 7.37
N VAL A 613 1.59 -23.12 6.67
CA VAL A 613 1.62 -23.13 5.20
C VAL A 613 0.54 -24.05 4.66
N SER A 614 0.41 -25.26 5.20
CA SER A 614 -0.64 -26.21 4.81
C SER A 614 -2.05 -25.73 5.10
N GLN A 615 -2.32 -25.16 6.28
CA GLN A 615 -3.62 -24.57 6.63
C GLN A 615 -3.96 -23.38 5.73
N ARG A 616 -2.94 -22.57 5.38
CA ARG A 616 -3.13 -21.47 4.43
C ARG A 616 -3.51 -21.97 3.05
N ILE A 617 -2.86 -23.02 2.56
CA ILE A 617 -3.21 -23.70 1.30
C ILE A 617 -4.59 -24.35 1.39
N ALA A 618 -4.91 -25.03 2.48
CA ALA A 618 -6.21 -25.67 2.70
C ALA A 618 -7.36 -24.64 2.66
N SER A 619 -7.13 -23.42 3.17
CA SER A 619 -8.10 -22.32 3.07
C SER A 619 -8.41 -21.88 1.62
N TRP A 620 -7.61 -22.33 0.65
CA TRP A 620 -7.77 -22.10 -0.78
C TRP A 620 -8.17 -23.33 -1.58
N HIS A 621 -8.00 -24.55 -1.03
CA HIS A 621 -8.18 -25.82 -1.75
C HIS A 621 -9.64 -26.09 -2.17
N GLY A 622 -10.63 -25.44 -1.52
CA GLY A 622 -12.03 -25.46 -1.93
C GLY A 622 -12.46 -24.32 -2.85
N ARG A 623 -11.53 -23.66 -3.56
CA ARG A 623 -11.83 -22.46 -4.38
C ARG A 623 -11.16 -22.54 -5.76
N TRP A 624 -11.91 -22.12 -6.78
CA TRP A 624 -11.58 -22.12 -8.23
C TRP A 624 -10.33 -21.27 -8.60
N LEU A 625 -9.14 -21.67 -8.17
CA LEU A 625 -7.89 -20.97 -8.45
C LEU A 625 -7.21 -21.48 -9.71
N SER A 626 -7.01 -20.57 -10.67
CA SER A 626 -6.19 -20.82 -11.86
C SER A 626 -4.72 -21.10 -11.50
N MET A 627 -3.99 -21.81 -12.38
CA MET A 627 -2.56 -22.07 -12.19
C MET A 627 -1.74 -20.77 -12.06
N SER A 628 -2.13 -19.73 -12.80
CA SER A 628 -1.51 -18.41 -12.71
C SER A 628 -1.76 -17.76 -11.35
N ALA A 629 -2.98 -17.81 -10.82
CA ALA A 629 -3.29 -17.33 -9.47
C ALA A 629 -2.49 -18.08 -8.39
N ARG A 630 -2.32 -19.40 -8.53
CA ARG A 630 -1.50 -20.20 -7.62
C ARG A 630 -0.02 -19.81 -7.66
N ALA A 631 0.54 -19.55 -8.84
CA ALA A 631 1.92 -19.05 -8.95
C ALA A 631 2.12 -17.72 -8.21
N ILE A 632 1.15 -16.81 -8.31
CA ILE A 632 1.17 -15.51 -7.61
C ILE A 632 1.10 -15.71 -6.10
N LEU A 633 0.19 -16.57 -5.63
CA LEU A 633 0.07 -16.92 -4.22
C LEU A 633 1.37 -17.54 -3.68
N ILE A 634 2.04 -18.38 -4.47
CA ILE A 634 3.35 -18.91 -4.09
C ILE A 634 4.35 -17.77 -3.95
N LYS A 635 4.56 -16.98 -5.01
CA LYS A 635 5.58 -15.90 -5.05
C LYS A 635 5.40 -14.86 -3.94
N HIS A 636 4.17 -14.42 -3.70
CA HIS A 636 3.90 -13.26 -2.85
C HIS A 636 3.35 -13.60 -1.47
N VAL A 637 2.77 -14.79 -1.27
CA VAL A 637 2.19 -15.19 0.02
C VAL A 637 2.97 -16.36 0.62
N LEU A 638 2.94 -17.54 -0.01
CA LEU A 638 3.47 -18.76 0.62
C LEU A 638 4.99 -18.72 0.76
N SER A 639 5.73 -18.25 -0.25
CA SER A 639 7.18 -18.10 -0.18
C SER A 639 7.60 -17.03 0.83
N SER A 640 6.72 -16.09 1.21
CA SER A 640 7.01 -15.06 2.21
C SER A 640 6.83 -15.53 3.66
N MET A 641 5.93 -16.49 3.91
CA MET A 641 5.64 -17.03 5.24
C MET A 641 6.86 -17.59 5.98
N PRO A 642 7.77 -18.37 5.36
CA PRO A 642 8.94 -18.90 6.05
C PRO A 642 10.08 -17.88 6.21
N ILE A 643 10.10 -16.78 5.43
CA ILE A 643 11.25 -15.86 5.33
C ILE A 643 11.71 -15.36 6.70
N HIS A 644 10.78 -14.96 7.57
CA HIS A 644 11.12 -14.45 8.91
C HIS A 644 11.91 -15.47 9.75
N ILE A 645 11.52 -16.75 9.68
CA ILE A 645 12.22 -17.83 10.38
C ILE A 645 13.56 -18.13 9.69
N LEU A 646 13.57 -18.22 8.35
CA LEU A 646 14.77 -18.52 7.56
C LEU A 646 15.86 -17.44 7.69
N ALA A 647 15.48 -16.19 7.94
CA ALA A 647 16.41 -15.09 8.20
C ALA A 647 17.26 -15.34 9.45
N VAL A 648 16.70 -15.97 10.48
CA VAL A 648 17.37 -16.20 11.77
C VAL A 648 17.90 -17.63 11.87
N ILE A 649 17.06 -18.62 11.61
CA ILE A 649 17.35 -20.04 11.84
C ILE A 649 17.46 -20.75 10.50
N GLU A 650 18.60 -21.39 10.27
CA GLU A 650 18.74 -22.35 9.17
C GLU A 650 18.04 -23.67 9.54
N PRO A 651 16.96 -24.07 8.85
CA PRO A 651 16.26 -25.31 9.12
C PRO A 651 17.02 -26.53 8.54
N PRO A 652 16.79 -27.75 9.05
CA PRO A 652 17.29 -28.97 8.43
C PRO A 652 16.83 -29.10 6.97
N LYS A 653 17.68 -29.63 6.08
CA LYS A 653 17.38 -29.82 4.64
C LYS A 653 16.01 -30.48 4.39
N GLY A 654 15.64 -31.48 5.20
CA GLY A 654 14.35 -32.16 5.09
C GLY A 654 13.12 -31.25 5.31
N VAL A 655 13.22 -30.20 6.14
CA VAL A 655 12.13 -29.21 6.32
C VAL A 655 11.97 -28.35 5.07
N ILE A 656 13.08 -27.95 4.44
CA ILE A 656 13.07 -27.19 3.18
C ILE A 656 12.44 -28.04 2.08
N SER A 657 12.88 -29.29 1.94
CA SER A 657 12.30 -30.23 0.97
C SER A 657 10.81 -30.46 1.20
N ASP A 658 10.35 -30.53 2.45
CA ASP A 658 8.93 -30.65 2.78
C ASP A 658 8.12 -29.41 2.39
N LEU A 659 8.64 -28.21 2.68
CA LEU A 659 8.00 -26.96 2.26
C LEU A 659 7.90 -26.89 0.74
N GLU A 660 9.00 -27.10 0.02
CA GLU A 660 9.03 -27.06 -1.44
C GLU A 660 8.11 -28.13 -2.06
N ARG A 661 8.02 -29.32 -1.45
CA ARG A 661 7.06 -30.36 -1.84
C ARG A 661 5.61 -29.93 -1.65
N ILE A 662 5.28 -29.27 -0.54
CA ILE A 662 3.94 -28.71 -0.30
C ILE A 662 3.61 -27.64 -1.34
N LEU A 663 4.55 -26.73 -1.64
CA LEU A 663 4.37 -25.69 -2.65
C LEU A 663 4.21 -26.28 -4.06
N ALA A 664 5.01 -27.29 -4.41
CA ALA A 664 4.90 -27.98 -5.69
C ALA A 664 3.55 -28.68 -5.83
N ARG A 665 3.09 -29.40 -4.80
CA ARG A 665 1.75 -30.03 -4.79
C ARG A 665 0.63 -29.01 -4.93
N PHE A 666 0.73 -27.87 -4.25
CA PHE A 666 -0.25 -26.79 -4.40
C PHE A 666 -0.25 -26.20 -5.82
N PHE A 667 0.94 -26.01 -6.42
CA PHE A 667 1.06 -25.49 -7.77
C PHE A 667 0.44 -26.42 -8.82
N TRP A 668 0.70 -27.73 -8.71
CA TRP A 668 0.30 -28.72 -9.72
C TRP A 668 -1.05 -29.42 -9.46
N GLY A 669 -1.53 -29.52 -8.21
CA GLY A 669 -2.73 -30.28 -7.83
C GLY A 669 -4.06 -29.72 -8.36
N GLU A 670 -5.19 -30.38 -8.13
CA GLU A 670 -6.51 -29.95 -8.61
C GLU A 670 -7.52 -29.59 -7.51
N SER A 671 -8.47 -28.74 -7.92
CA SER A 671 -9.86 -28.75 -7.48
C SER A 671 -10.65 -29.63 -8.48
N GLU A 672 -11.27 -30.69 -7.97
CA GLU A 672 -12.34 -31.54 -8.55
C GLU A 672 -12.04 -32.83 -9.36
N PHE A 673 -10.93 -33.03 -10.09
CA PHE A 673 -10.73 -34.29 -10.86
C PHE A 673 -9.28 -34.85 -10.84
N GLY A 674 -8.90 -35.40 -9.69
CA GLY A 674 -7.79 -36.36 -9.57
C GLY A 674 -6.37 -35.78 -9.39
N ALA A 675 -5.42 -36.66 -9.08
CA ALA A 675 -4.03 -36.28 -8.81
C ALA A 675 -3.30 -35.86 -10.10
N LYS A 676 -3.19 -34.55 -10.35
CA LYS A 676 -2.35 -34.04 -11.44
C LYS A 676 -0.86 -34.32 -11.19
N ARG A 677 -0.20 -34.84 -12.24
CA ARG A 677 1.25 -35.10 -12.30
C ARG A 677 2.03 -33.78 -12.33
N HIS A 678 3.24 -33.78 -11.75
CA HIS A 678 4.15 -32.63 -11.81
C HIS A 678 4.87 -32.59 -13.16
N TRP A 679 4.58 -31.60 -14.01
CA TRP A 679 5.17 -31.48 -15.36
C TRP A 679 6.63 -30.97 -15.36
N SER A 680 7.11 -30.42 -14.25
CA SER A 680 8.48 -29.94 -14.09
C SER A 680 8.95 -30.07 -12.64
N LYS A 681 10.26 -30.32 -12.46
CA LYS A 681 10.91 -30.34 -11.15
C LYS A 681 10.86 -28.96 -10.51
N TRP A 682 10.68 -28.88 -9.18
CA TRP A 682 10.61 -27.61 -8.45
C TRP A 682 11.83 -26.71 -8.69
N ALA A 683 13.04 -27.29 -8.75
CA ALA A 683 14.26 -26.57 -9.06
C ALA A 683 14.21 -25.83 -10.41
N ASN A 684 13.58 -26.42 -11.43
CA ASN A 684 13.42 -25.77 -12.74
C ASN A 684 12.46 -24.58 -12.67
N LEU A 685 11.43 -24.65 -11.81
CA LEU A 685 10.49 -23.54 -11.61
C LEU A 685 11.15 -22.34 -10.89
N CYS A 686 12.22 -22.59 -10.13
CA CYS A 686 12.93 -21.59 -9.34
C CYS A 686 13.91 -20.72 -10.15
N PHE A 687 14.18 -21.06 -11.42
CA PHE A 687 14.98 -20.20 -12.26
C PHE A 687 14.22 -18.91 -12.60
N PRO A 688 14.94 -17.79 -12.83
CA PRO A 688 14.36 -16.59 -13.42
C PRO A 688 13.61 -16.89 -14.72
N VAL A 689 12.70 -16.00 -15.08
CA VAL A 689 11.90 -16.16 -16.31
C VAL A 689 12.79 -16.16 -17.55
N GLU A 690 13.86 -15.38 -17.54
CA GLU A 690 14.85 -15.28 -18.61
C GLU A 690 15.73 -16.54 -18.75
N GLU A 691 15.75 -17.38 -17.72
CA GLU A 691 16.52 -18.63 -17.66
C GLU A 691 15.60 -19.87 -17.82
N GLY A 692 14.37 -19.66 -18.31
CA GLY A 692 13.40 -20.71 -18.60
C GLY A 692 12.59 -21.21 -17.41
N GLY A 693 12.70 -20.57 -16.25
CA GLY A 693 11.89 -20.88 -15.07
C GLY A 693 10.60 -20.07 -14.98
N VAL A 694 9.88 -20.25 -13.87
CA VAL A 694 8.66 -19.48 -13.55
C VAL A 694 8.99 -18.28 -12.66
N GLY A 695 10.21 -18.20 -12.13
CA GLY A 695 10.64 -17.16 -11.19
C GLY A 695 10.20 -17.42 -9.75
N PHE A 696 10.03 -18.67 -9.33
CA PHE A 696 9.94 -19.01 -7.91
C PHE A 696 11.30 -18.84 -7.24
N ARG A 697 11.33 -18.67 -5.91
CA ARG A 697 12.60 -18.57 -5.18
C ARG A 697 12.86 -19.88 -4.46
N SER A 698 14.06 -20.42 -4.65
CA SER A 698 14.56 -21.56 -3.89
C SER A 698 14.68 -21.18 -2.42
N LEU A 699 14.04 -21.94 -1.53
CA LEU A 699 14.10 -21.65 -0.10
C LEU A 699 15.51 -21.90 0.46
N GLN A 700 16.23 -22.87 -0.09
CA GLN A 700 17.63 -23.14 0.26
C GLN A 700 18.53 -21.94 -0.08
N THR A 701 18.37 -21.40 -1.29
CA THR A 701 19.16 -20.23 -1.73
C THR A 701 18.80 -18.97 -0.94
N ILE A 702 17.55 -18.83 -0.50
CA ILE A 702 17.14 -17.76 0.44
C ILE A 702 17.89 -17.89 1.77
N VAL A 703 18.00 -19.09 2.33
CA VAL A 703 18.73 -19.32 3.59
C VAL A 703 20.19 -18.92 3.46
N GLU A 704 20.83 -19.27 2.34
CA GLU A 704 22.22 -18.92 2.04
C GLU A 704 22.41 -17.41 1.87
N ALA A 705 21.51 -16.74 1.13
CA ALA A 705 21.53 -15.28 1.00
C ALA A 705 21.36 -14.56 2.36
N PHE A 706 20.57 -15.14 3.28
CA PHE A 706 20.50 -14.63 4.66
C PHE A 706 21.76 -14.94 5.47
N SER A 707 22.44 -16.07 5.25
CA SER A 707 23.76 -16.33 5.84
C SER A 707 24.77 -15.27 5.39
N CYS A 708 24.77 -14.90 4.11
CA CYS A 708 25.57 -13.78 3.58
C CYS A 708 25.25 -12.47 4.29
N LYS A 709 23.95 -12.17 4.50
CA LYS A 709 23.52 -10.99 5.26
C LYS A 709 24.04 -11.01 6.71
N LEU A 710 24.01 -12.16 7.38
CA LEU A 710 24.55 -12.29 8.74
C LEU A 710 26.05 -12.00 8.77
N TRP A 711 26.81 -12.51 7.80
CA TRP A 711 28.24 -12.22 7.68
C TRP A 711 28.50 -10.72 7.46
N TRP A 712 27.77 -10.09 6.52
CA TRP A 712 27.82 -8.64 6.31
C TRP A 712 27.60 -7.84 7.60
N MET A 713 26.53 -8.15 8.33
CA MET A 713 26.18 -7.45 9.58
C MET A 713 27.24 -7.66 10.67
N PHE A 714 27.82 -8.85 10.74
CA PHE A 714 28.90 -9.16 11.67
C PHE A 714 30.19 -8.39 11.36
N ARG A 715 30.55 -8.28 10.07
CA ARG A 715 31.73 -7.50 9.62
C ARG A 715 31.54 -6.00 9.86
N HIS A 716 30.36 -5.47 9.53
CA HIS A 716 30.03 -4.07 9.75
C HIS A 716 30.05 -3.65 11.24
N GLY A 717 29.82 -4.57 12.18
CA GLY A 717 30.12 -4.37 13.61
C GLY A 717 29.21 -3.42 14.40
N GLN A 718 28.25 -2.74 13.75
CA GLN A 718 27.43 -1.72 14.40
C GLN A 718 26.33 -2.24 15.35
N SER A 719 25.93 -3.51 15.25
CA SER A 719 24.84 -4.04 16.07
C SER A 719 25.32 -4.67 17.37
N LEU A 720 24.47 -4.61 18.41
CA LEU A 720 24.71 -5.29 19.69
C LEU A 720 24.98 -6.80 19.50
N TRP A 721 24.30 -7.42 18.53
CA TRP A 721 24.54 -8.82 18.17
C TRP A 721 25.96 -9.03 17.61
N ALA A 722 26.40 -8.20 16.67
CA ALA A 722 27.72 -8.33 16.06
C ALA A 722 28.83 -8.17 17.11
N GLN A 723 28.73 -7.17 17.99
CA GLN A 723 29.65 -6.94 19.09
C GLN A 723 29.70 -8.13 20.06
N PHE A 724 28.53 -8.65 20.44
CA PHE A 724 28.44 -9.82 21.31
C PHE A 724 29.07 -11.06 20.68
N MET A 725 28.80 -11.33 19.40
CA MET A 725 29.38 -12.46 18.67
C MET A 725 30.91 -12.34 18.56
N ARG A 726 31.41 -11.13 18.29
CA ARG A 726 32.85 -10.84 18.23
C ARG A 726 33.50 -11.14 19.58
N ALA A 727 32.97 -10.56 20.66
CA ALA A 727 33.48 -10.79 22.01
C ALA A 727 33.39 -12.26 22.47
N ARG A 728 32.34 -12.99 22.07
CA ARG A 728 32.13 -14.39 22.47
C ARG A 728 33.01 -15.39 21.73
N TYR A 729 33.22 -15.21 20.41
CA TYR A 729 33.79 -16.24 19.54
C TYR A 729 35.16 -15.90 18.96
N PHE A 730 35.48 -14.61 18.81
CA PHE A 730 36.70 -14.14 18.13
C PHE A 730 37.63 -13.39 19.10
N GLY A 731 37.09 -12.67 20.08
CA GLY A 731 37.90 -12.01 21.10
C GLY A 731 38.81 -10.96 20.45
N PRO A 732 40.14 -11.02 20.66
CA PRO A 732 41.08 -10.15 19.96
C PRO A 732 41.41 -10.62 18.53
N LEU A 733 41.09 -11.86 18.16
CA LEU A 733 41.41 -12.38 16.83
C LEU A 733 40.54 -11.76 15.75
N HIS A 734 41.13 -11.58 14.57
CA HIS A 734 40.40 -11.10 13.40
C HIS A 734 39.41 -12.16 12.90
N PRO A 735 38.19 -11.78 12.45
CA PRO A 735 37.20 -12.68 11.86
C PRO A 735 37.72 -13.70 10.82
N ASN A 736 38.72 -13.31 10.03
CA ASN A 736 39.31 -14.15 8.99
C ASN A 736 40.38 -15.13 9.49
N GLN A 737 40.95 -14.91 10.68
CA GLN A 737 41.80 -15.90 11.38
C GLN A 737 40.97 -17.08 11.91
N GLY A 738 39.70 -16.84 12.19
CA GLY A 738 38.76 -17.84 12.70
C GLY A 738 38.47 -17.70 14.20
N PRO A 739 37.47 -18.42 14.71
CA PRO A 739 37.07 -18.31 16.11
C PRO A 739 38.05 -19.04 17.05
N PHE A 740 38.38 -18.44 18.20
CA PHE A 740 39.18 -19.11 19.25
C PHE A 740 38.34 -20.13 20.05
N SER A 741 37.02 -20.03 20.00
CA SER A 741 36.12 -20.89 20.77
C SER A 741 35.89 -22.24 20.09
N VAL A 742 36.14 -23.34 20.81
CA VAL A 742 35.91 -24.71 20.33
C VAL A 742 34.41 -25.04 20.20
N GLN A 743 33.54 -24.42 21.01
CA GLN A 743 32.10 -24.69 21.03
C GLN A 743 31.30 -23.60 20.30
N LEU A 744 31.23 -23.71 18.98
CA LEU A 744 30.48 -22.78 18.12
C LEU A 744 28.97 -23.04 18.16
N SER A 745 28.18 -21.95 18.27
CA SER A 745 26.72 -22.02 18.11
C SER A 745 26.31 -22.38 16.68
N ALA A 746 25.06 -22.80 16.49
CA ALA A 746 24.51 -23.04 15.15
C ALA A 746 24.54 -21.78 14.28
N THR A 747 24.30 -20.60 14.88
CA THR A 747 24.38 -19.31 14.20
C THR A 747 25.80 -19.01 13.74
N CYS A 748 26.79 -19.19 14.62
CA CYS A 748 28.20 -18.96 14.28
C CYS A 748 28.66 -19.89 13.15
N LYS A 749 28.26 -21.17 13.18
CA LYS A 749 28.57 -22.13 12.11
C LYS A 749 27.94 -21.74 10.77
N ARG A 750 26.67 -21.31 10.78
CA ARG A 750 25.95 -20.81 9.60
C ARG A 750 26.62 -19.57 9.00
N MET A 751 27.09 -18.67 9.85
CA MET A 751 27.79 -17.45 9.43
C MET A 751 29.15 -17.78 8.82
N LEU A 752 29.93 -18.67 9.44
CA LEU A 752 31.25 -19.08 8.93
C LEU A 752 31.18 -19.86 7.62
N SER A 753 30.06 -20.55 7.32
CA SER A 753 29.95 -21.36 6.09
C SER A 753 29.97 -20.54 4.81
N VAL A 754 29.68 -19.23 4.86
CA VAL A 754 29.70 -18.32 3.71
C VAL A 754 30.91 -17.37 3.71
N ARG A 755 31.79 -17.47 4.71
CA ARG A 755 32.93 -16.55 4.91
C ARG A 755 33.80 -16.43 3.66
N THR A 756 34.27 -17.56 3.14
CA THR A 756 35.20 -17.59 1.99
C THR A 756 34.58 -16.94 0.74
N THR A 757 33.31 -17.24 0.46
CA THR A 757 32.60 -16.63 -0.66
C THR A 757 32.35 -15.14 -0.45
N MET A 758 31.99 -14.72 0.77
CA MET A 758 31.66 -13.33 1.07
C MET A 758 32.88 -12.40 1.02
N GLU A 759 33.98 -12.79 1.64
CA GLU A 759 35.19 -11.95 1.78
C GLU A 759 35.83 -11.56 0.43
N LEU A 760 35.58 -12.33 -0.63
CA LEU A 760 36.00 -11.99 -2.00
C LEU A 760 35.23 -10.80 -2.59
N TRP A 761 34.03 -10.50 -2.07
CA TRP A 761 33.13 -9.47 -2.56
C TRP A 761 32.95 -8.29 -1.60
N LEU A 762 33.46 -8.43 -0.37
CA LEU A 762 33.60 -7.33 0.59
C LEU A 762 34.90 -6.60 0.29
N GLN A 763 34.84 -5.29 0.10
CA GLN A 763 36.02 -4.45 -0.02
C GLN A 763 35.94 -3.33 1.01
N TRP A 764 37.07 -2.93 1.57
CA TRP A 764 37.15 -1.75 2.43
C TRP A 764 37.59 -0.54 1.62
N ASP A 765 36.88 0.57 1.78
CA ASP A 765 37.28 1.88 1.30
C ASP A 765 38.02 2.60 2.43
N LEU A 766 39.23 3.07 2.12
CA LEU A 766 40.24 3.47 3.10
C LEU A 766 40.18 4.97 3.38
N SER A 767 39.98 5.35 4.65
CA SER A 767 39.93 6.73 5.12
C SER A 767 40.55 6.95 6.51
N ARG A 768 40.30 6.09 7.51
CA ARG A 768 40.53 6.45 8.94
C ARG A 768 40.95 5.33 9.91
N GLU A 769 41.91 4.47 9.52
CA GLU A 769 42.96 3.95 10.43
C GLU A 769 42.81 2.52 11.09
N GLU A 770 41.81 1.68 10.76
CA GLU A 770 41.62 0.37 11.48
C GLU A 770 41.58 -0.89 10.60
N VAL A 771 41.81 -0.78 9.29
CA VAL A 771 41.77 -1.93 8.37
C VAL A 771 43.02 -2.80 8.51
N ALA A 772 42.85 -4.11 8.68
CA ALA A 772 43.95 -5.07 8.81
C ALA A 772 44.57 -5.37 7.44
N PHE A 773 45.87 -5.09 7.27
CA PHE A 773 46.53 -5.18 5.96
C PHE A 773 46.43 -6.59 5.34
N TRP A 774 46.65 -7.63 6.14
CA TRP A 774 46.62 -9.01 5.63
C TRP A 774 45.24 -9.64 5.64
N TRP A 775 44.39 -9.25 6.59
CA TRP A 775 43.15 -9.96 6.86
C TRP A 775 41.91 -9.31 6.24
N ASP A 776 41.99 -8.04 5.87
CA ASP A 776 40.93 -7.32 5.18
C ASP A 776 41.19 -7.18 3.70
N ASN A 777 40.11 -7.22 2.92
CA ASN A 777 40.19 -7.03 1.48
C ASN A 777 40.12 -5.53 1.13
N TRP A 778 41.25 -4.83 1.26
CA TRP A 778 41.39 -3.47 0.73
C TRP A 778 41.89 -3.47 -0.73
N SER A 779 42.69 -4.47 -1.10
CA SER A 779 43.36 -4.60 -2.41
C SER A 779 42.46 -5.06 -3.55
N GLY A 780 41.23 -5.50 -3.25
CA GLY A 780 40.31 -6.08 -4.22
C GLY A 780 40.62 -7.53 -4.63
N LEU A 781 41.73 -8.11 -4.14
CA LEU A 781 42.17 -9.49 -4.38
C LEU A 781 41.60 -10.50 -3.36
N GLY A 782 40.82 -10.03 -2.39
CA GLY A 782 40.42 -10.80 -1.21
C GLY A 782 41.40 -10.62 -0.05
N PRO A 783 41.18 -11.29 1.10
CA PRO A 783 42.13 -11.28 2.22
C PRO A 783 43.50 -11.82 1.79
N LEU A 784 44.54 -10.98 1.84
CA LEU A 784 45.89 -11.33 1.39
C LEU A 784 46.49 -12.52 2.15
N ALA A 785 46.15 -12.67 3.43
CA ALA A 785 46.57 -13.78 4.27
C ALA A 785 46.13 -15.16 3.73
N TRP A 786 45.06 -15.23 2.94
CA TRP A 786 44.63 -16.49 2.33
C TRP A 786 45.46 -16.86 1.09
N ARG A 787 46.03 -15.87 0.42
CA ARG A 787 46.87 -16.05 -0.78
C ARG A 787 48.34 -16.17 -0.43
N PHE A 788 48.78 -15.49 0.63
CA PHE A 788 50.16 -15.45 1.11
C PHE A 788 50.23 -15.76 2.61
N PRO A 789 49.91 -17.00 3.04
CA PRO A 789 49.81 -17.34 4.45
C PRO A 789 51.13 -17.20 5.22
N GLU A 790 52.28 -17.41 4.57
CA GLU A 790 53.61 -17.33 5.19
C GLU A 790 54.05 -15.90 5.52
N ALA A 791 53.47 -14.90 4.85
CA ALA A 791 53.78 -13.48 5.07
C ALA A 791 52.74 -12.78 5.99
N ALA A 792 51.69 -13.48 6.39
CA ALA A 792 50.58 -12.91 7.14
C ALA A 792 51.01 -12.45 8.55
N SER A 793 50.71 -11.19 8.88
CA SER A 793 50.96 -10.60 10.19
C SER A 793 49.79 -9.71 10.63
N ASP A 794 49.75 -9.35 11.90
CA ASP A 794 48.69 -8.51 12.48
C ASP A 794 49.08 -7.02 12.43
N VAL A 795 49.36 -6.54 11.20
CA VAL A 795 49.71 -5.14 10.89
C VAL A 795 48.54 -4.43 10.21
N LYS A 796 48.47 -3.11 10.36
CA LYS A 796 47.41 -2.26 9.79
C LYS A 796 47.82 -1.72 8.43
N VAL A 797 46.83 -1.34 7.61
CA VAL A 797 47.09 -0.69 6.32
C VAL A 797 47.90 0.61 6.50
N LEU A 798 47.61 1.37 7.56
CA LEU A 798 48.30 2.63 7.84
C LEU A 798 49.80 2.47 8.08
N ASP A 799 50.26 1.31 8.58
CA ASP A 799 51.68 1.05 8.82
C ASP A 799 52.51 1.11 7.52
N PHE A 800 51.85 1.02 6.36
CA PHE A 800 52.42 1.10 5.02
C PHE A 800 52.05 2.39 4.27
N VAL A 801 51.52 3.41 4.96
CA VAL A 801 51.06 4.67 4.35
C VAL A 801 51.75 5.86 5.02
N ARG A 802 52.36 6.75 4.24
CA ARG A 802 52.97 8.02 4.69
C ARG A 802 52.45 9.19 3.87
N GLU A 803 52.05 10.28 4.53
CA GLU A 803 51.50 11.49 3.89
C GLU A 803 50.37 11.20 2.90
N GLY A 804 49.64 10.12 3.18
CA GLY A 804 48.54 9.68 2.36
C GLY A 804 48.88 8.99 1.05
N ARG A 805 50.12 8.49 0.93
CA ARG A 805 50.56 7.63 -0.17
C ARG A 805 51.15 6.35 0.38
N TRP A 806 51.11 5.29 -0.40
CA TRP A 806 51.79 4.04 -0.05
C TRP A 806 53.29 4.30 0.11
N ASP A 807 53.85 3.84 1.23
CA ASP A 807 55.28 3.78 1.46
C ASP A 807 55.84 2.55 0.75
N PHE A 808 56.25 2.74 -0.50
CA PHE A 808 56.81 1.68 -1.32
C PHE A 808 58.11 1.08 -0.75
N SER A 809 58.82 1.80 0.13
CA SER A 809 59.99 1.25 0.82
C SER A 809 59.59 0.23 1.88
N ALA A 810 58.49 0.46 2.61
CA ALA A 810 57.93 -0.49 3.56
C ALA A 810 57.30 -1.71 2.85
N LEU A 811 56.70 -1.50 1.68
CA LEU A 811 56.12 -2.56 0.84
C LEU A 811 57.18 -3.44 0.13
N ALA A 812 58.46 -3.10 0.16
CA ALA A 812 59.53 -3.91 -0.46
C ALA A 812 59.65 -5.32 0.11
N SER A 813 59.14 -5.51 1.34
CA SER A 813 59.08 -6.78 2.03
C SER A 813 57.89 -7.66 1.64
N VAL A 814 56.90 -7.13 0.90
CA VAL A 814 55.68 -7.87 0.52
C VAL A 814 55.69 -8.34 -0.95
N PRO A 815 55.01 -9.44 -1.29
CA PRO A 815 54.95 -9.98 -2.67
C PRO A 815 54.57 -8.95 -3.74
N ALA A 816 55.20 -9.05 -4.93
CA ALA A 816 55.01 -8.11 -6.06
C ALA A 816 53.54 -7.94 -6.50
N ALA A 817 52.70 -8.98 -6.41
CA ALA A 817 51.27 -8.86 -6.77
C ALA A 817 50.48 -7.90 -5.86
N ILE A 818 51.00 -7.56 -4.67
CA ILE A 818 50.41 -6.57 -3.75
C ILE A 818 50.80 -5.15 -4.18
N TRP A 819 51.95 -4.98 -4.85
CA TRP A 819 52.41 -3.69 -5.36
C TRP A 819 51.46 -3.15 -6.43
N ASP A 820 51.10 -3.97 -7.41
CA ASP A 820 50.17 -3.59 -8.48
C ASP A 820 48.81 -3.19 -7.91
N ALA A 821 48.34 -3.92 -6.89
CA ALA A 821 47.08 -3.61 -6.22
C ALA A 821 47.16 -2.30 -5.40
N ALA A 822 48.29 -2.04 -4.74
CA ALA A 822 48.54 -0.80 -4.02
C ALA A 822 48.58 0.40 -4.98
N GLN A 823 49.22 0.27 -6.14
CA GLN A 823 49.24 1.33 -7.18
C GLN A 823 47.86 1.66 -7.75
N GLY A 824 46.97 0.67 -7.85
CA GLY A 824 45.58 0.86 -8.30
C GLY A 824 44.60 1.33 -7.22
N SER A 825 45.04 1.42 -5.96
CA SER A 825 44.17 1.80 -4.83
C SER A 825 44.21 3.32 -4.60
N PHE A 826 43.04 3.97 -4.56
CA PHE A 826 42.90 5.39 -4.24
C PHE A 826 42.62 5.59 -2.75
N PHE A 827 43.31 6.55 -2.13
CA PHE A 827 43.00 7.02 -0.77
C PHE A 827 42.15 8.29 -0.84
N CYS A 828 41.01 8.30 -0.16
CA CYS A 828 40.25 9.53 0.07
C CYS A 828 40.59 10.05 1.47
N PHE A 829 41.48 11.04 1.57
CA PHE A 829 41.71 11.74 2.84
C PHE A 829 40.47 12.54 3.20
N GLY A 830 39.73 12.06 4.20
CA GLY A 830 38.53 12.69 4.73
C GLY A 830 38.39 12.48 6.24
N LEU A 831 37.42 13.14 6.85
CA LEU A 831 37.07 12.95 8.27
C LEU A 831 36.20 11.70 8.52
N ASP A 832 35.77 11.02 7.45
CA ASP A 832 34.77 9.96 7.49
C ASP A 832 35.35 8.58 7.85
N PRO A 833 34.50 7.69 8.40
CA PRO A 833 34.65 6.24 8.53
C PRO A 833 35.42 5.44 7.50
N ASP A 834 36.31 4.49 7.86
CA ASP A 834 36.58 3.36 6.95
C ASP A 834 35.24 2.66 6.64
N THR A 835 34.87 2.54 5.36
CA THR A 835 33.57 1.99 4.97
C THR A 835 33.70 0.63 4.29
N LEU A 836 32.80 -0.28 4.67
CA LEU A 836 32.70 -1.58 4.03
C LEU A 836 31.80 -1.47 2.79
N VAL A 837 32.33 -1.85 1.63
CA VAL A 837 31.70 -1.76 0.31
C VAL A 837 31.37 -3.15 -0.22
N TRP A 838 30.15 -3.30 -0.74
CA TRP A 838 29.67 -4.51 -1.39
C TRP A 838 29.85 -4.44 -2.91
N ARG A 839 30.89 -5.07 -3.47
CA ARG A 839 31.27 -4.95 -4.90
C ARG A 839 30.27 -5.53 -5.91
N ARG A 840 29.25 -6.27 -5.47
CA ARG A 840 28.24 -6.85 -6.38
C ARG A 840 27.13 -5.86 -6.74
N ASP A 841 27.11 -4.69 -6.13
CA ASP A 841 26.15 -3.64 -6.41
C ASP A 841 26.92 -2.33 -6.68
N PRO A 842 26.66 -1.61 -7.79
CA PRO A 842 27.35 -0.35 -8.09
C PRO A 842 27.19 0.72 -7.01
N SER A 843 26.11 0.66 -6.22
CA SER A 843 25.90 1.56 -5.09
C SER A 843 26.83 1.29 -3.90
N GLY A 844 27.56 0.17 -3.91
CA GLY A 844 28.35 -0.29 -2.76
C GLY A 844 27.51 -0.82 -1.59
N VAL A 845 26.18 -0.76 -1.66
CA VAL A 845 25.29 -1.16 -0.56
C VAL A 845 24.92 -2.64 -0.66
N PHE A 846 25.06 -3.35 0.46
CA PHE A 846 24.63 -4.74 0.54
C PHE A 846 23.11 -4.88 0.37
N SER A 847 22.69 -5.77 -0.55
CA SER A 847 21.29 -6.17 -0.67
C SER A 847 21.13 -7.69 -0.66
N THR A 848 20.09 -8.18 0.03
CA THR A 848 19.78 -9.63 0.02
C THR A 848 19.44 -10.12 -1.40
N ARG A 849 19.02 -9.22 -2.30
CA ARG A 849 18.79 -9.51 -3.71
C ARG A 849 20.10 -9.86 -4.44
N SER A 850 21.15 -9.04 -4.29
CA SER A 850 22.43 -9.31 -4.93
C SER A 850 23.13 -10.52 -4.29
N ALA A 851 23.00 -10.71 -2.98
CA ALA A 851 23.45 -11.93 -2.31
C ALA A 851 22.74 -13.21 -2.80
N TYR A 852 21.41 -13.15 -3.04
CA TYR A 852 20.68 -14.26 -3.65
C TYR A 852 21.14 -14.56 -5.08
N GLN A 853 21.46 -13.52 -5.86
CA GLN A 853 22.02 -13.70 -7.21
C GLN A 853 23.42 -14.32 -7.19
N LEU A 854 24.20 -14.10 -6.13
CA LEU A 854 25.50 -14.75 -5.93
C LEU A 854 25.36 -16.23 -5.52
N ALA A 855 24.42 -16.54 -4.63
CA ALA A 855 24.25 -17.90 -4.10
C ALA A 855 23.49 -18.86 -5.04
N ARG A 856 22.69 -18.35 -5.97
CA ARG A 856 21.87 -19.21 -6.84
C ARG A 856 22.70 -19.88 -7.93
N PRO A 857 22.32 -21.09 -8.38
CA PRO A 857 22.81 -21.61 -9.64
C PRO A 857 22.28 -20.73 -10.79
N ALA A 858 23.17 -20.32 -11.70
CA ALA A 858 22.82 -19.58 -12.90
C ALA A 858 22.72 -20.52 -14.11
N ARG A 859 21.75 -20.28 -15.00
CA ARG A 859 21.69 -20.88 -16.34
C ARG A 859 21.90 -19.82 -17.41
N ALA A 860 22.25 -20.27 -18.61
CA ALA A 860 22.32 -19.39 -19.78
C ALA A 860 20.97 -18.70 -19.98
N ARG A 861 21.00 -17.37 -20.11
CA ARG A 861 19.81 -16.58 -20.43
C ARG A 861 19.38 -16.91 -21.84
N SER A 862 18.08 -17.09 -22.01
CA SER A 862 17.47 -17.36 -23.30
C SER A 862 16.52 -16.22 -23.63
N TRP A 863 16.86 -15.50 -24.70
CA TRP A 863 16.10 -14.36 -25.17
C TRP A 863 14.65 -14.75 -25.54
N THR A 864 14.40 -16.00 -25.96
CA THR A 864 13.04 -16.46 -26.31
C THR A 864 12.10 -16.47 -25.12
N PHE A 865 12.58 -16.86 -23.93
CA PHE A 865 11.77 -16.83 -22.72
C PHE A 865 11.50 -15.40 -22.22
N SER A 866 12.37 -14.43 -22.55
CA SER A 866 12.13 -13.01 -22.23
C SER A 866 10.89 -12.44 -22.93
N PHE A 867 10.52 -13.00 -24.10
CA PHE A 867 9.32 -12.60 -24.85
C PHE A 867 8.02 -13.28 -24.37
N VAL A 868 8.11 -14.37 -23.60
CA VAL A 868 6.94 -15.13 -23.11
C VAL A 868 6.16 -14.39 -22.02
N TRP A 869 6.87 -13.67 -21.16
CA TRP A 869 6.32 -13.04 -19.95
C TRP A 869 6.06 -11.54 -20.18
N HIS A 870 5.14 -11.23 -21.10
CA HIS A 870 4.81 -9.85 -21.44
C HIS A 870 3.72 -9.26 -20.53
N SER A 871 3.85 -8.00 -20.13
CA SER A 871 2.89 -7.33 -19.22
C SER A 871 1.50 -7.14 -19.82
N PHE A 872 1.39 -7.14 -21.15
CA PHE A 872 0.15 -6.84 -21.87
C PHE A 872 -0.67 -8.08 -22.27
N ILE A 873 -0.19 -9.29 -21.95
CA ILE A 873 -0.97 -10.52 -22.15
C ILE A 873 -1.39 -11.10 -20.80
N PRO A 874 -2.58 -11.73 -20.71
CA PRO A 874 -2.97 -12.42 -19.50
C PRO A 874 -1.96 -13.51 -19.14
N ARG A 875 -1.59 -13.62 -17.86
CA ARG A 875 -0.56 -14.57 -17.40
C ARG A 875 -0.87 -16.03 -17.71
N LYS A 876 -2.15 -16.37 -17.89
CA LYS A 876 -2.58 -17.69 -18.37
C LYS A 876 -1.94 -18.03 -19.71
N LEU A 877 -1.84 -17.07 -20.64
CA LEU A 877 -1.20 -17.24 -21.94
C LEU A 877 0.32 -17.37 -21.81
N SER A 878 0.96 -16.57 -20.96
CA SER A 878 2.40 -16.72 -20.66
C SER A 878 2.74 -18.10 -20.08
N PHE A 879 1.91 -18.61 -19.15
CA PHE A 879 2.09 -19.96 -18.60
C PHE A 879 1.88 -21.06 -19.64
N PHE A 880 0.88 -20.90 -20.52
CA PHE A 880 0.70 -21.80 -21.66
C PHE A 880 1.94 -21.80 -22.56
N MET A 881 2.44 -20.63 -22.94
CA MET A 881 3.59 -20.49 -23.81
C MET A 881 4.87 -21.02 -23.17
N TRP A 882 5.06 -20.81 -21.86
CA TRP A 882 6.16 -21.40 -21.09
C TRP A 882 6.10 -22.94 -21.09
N ARG A 883 4.91 -23.54 -20.96
CA ARG A 883 4.74 -25.01 -21.07
C ARG A 883 5.01 -25.50 -22.49
N LEU A 884 4.53 -24.77 -23.49
CA LEU A 884 4.74 -25.09 -24.90
C LEU A 884 6.24 -25.10 -25.22
N GLN A 885 6.97 -24.03 -24.88
CA GLN A 885 8.41 -23.96 -25.13
C GLN A 885 9.21 -25.03 -24.39
N ASN A 886 8.74 -25.51 -23.24
CA ASN A 886 9.39 -26.59 -22.48
C ASN A 886 8.92 -28.01 -22.85
N GLY A 887 8.01 -28.18 -23.83
CA GLY A 887 7.50 -29.51 -24.22
C GLY A 887 6.62 -30.17 -23.16
N GLN A 888 5.90 -29.37 -22.37
CA GLN A 888 5.13 -29.80 -21.20
C GLN A 888 3.61 -29.76 -21.42
N LEU A 889 3.14 -29.76 -22.67
CA LEU A 889 1.71 -29.86 -22.98
C LEU A 889 1.30 -31.34 -23.12
N PRO A 890 0.04 -31.70 -22.77
CA PRO A 890 -0.47 -33.07 -22.88
C PRO A 890 -0.87 -33.39 -24.33
N LEU A 891 0.14 -33.48 -25.20
CA LEU A 891 0.05 -33.99 -26.57
C LEU A 891 0.30 -35.50 -26.57
N ASP A 892 -0.13 -36.23 -27.60
CA ASP A 892 -0.06 -37.70 -27.58
C ASP A 892 1.39 -38.20 -27.53
N ASP A 893 2.32 -37.57 -28.25
CA ASP A 893 3.76 -37.88 -28.22
C ASP A 893 4.41 -37.65 -26.85
N VAL A 894 3.89 -36.69 -26.09
CA VAL A 894 4.33 -36.41 -24.72
C VAL A 894 3.68 -37.38 -23.73
N LEU A 895 2.39 -37.69 -23.89
CA LEU A 895 1.64 -38.60 -23.02
C LEU A 895 2.14 -40.05 -23.14
N GLU A 896 2.57 -40.46 -24.32
CA GLU A 896 3.20 -41.77 -24.57
C GLU A 896 4.49 -41.95 -23.77
N LYS A 897 5.33 -40.90 -23.67
CA LYS A 897 6.53 -40.89 -22.80
C LYS A 897 6.19 -41.07 -21.32
N TYR A 898 4.92 -40.88 -20.95
CA TYR A 898 4.39 -41.07 -19.61
C TYR A 898 3.53 -42.34 -19.48
N HIS A 899 3.63 -43.27 -20.44
CA HIS A 899 2.88 -44.53 -20.53
C HIS A 899 1.35 -44.35 -20.49
N ILE A 900 0.84 -43.23 -21.03
CA ILE A 900 -0.59 -43.01 -21.20
C ILE A 900 -0.90 -43.18 -22.69
N HIS A 901 -1.57 -44.28 -23.03
CA HIS A 901 -2.02 -44.55 -24.39
C HIS A 901 -3.48 -44.08 -24.55
N GLY A 902 -3.75 -43.32 -25.61
CA GLY A 902 -5.10 -42.88 -25.99
C GLY A 902 -5.36 -43.10 -27.47
N PRO A 903 -6.62 -43.07 -27.94
CA PRO A 903 -6.93 -43.19 -29.36
C PRO A 903 -6.33 -42.00 -30.12
N SER A 904 -5.24 -42.24 -30.86
CA SER A 904 -4.57 -41.26 -31.72
C SER A 904 -5.43 -40.97 -32.96
N LYS A 905 -6.50 -40.18 -32.81
CA LYS A 905 -7.24 -39.60 -33.94
C LYS A 905 -7.48 -38.11 -33.69
N TYR A 906 -6.60 -37.28 -34.24
CA TYR A 906 -6.80 -35.84 -34.29
C TYR A 906 -7.91 -35.49 -35.30
N HIS A 907 -9.05 -34.97 -34.83
CA HIS A 907 -10.25 -34.72 -35.64
C HIS A 907 -10.14 -33.54 -36.63
N CYS A 908 -9.03 -32.78 -36.60
CA CYS A 908 -8.79 -31.64 -37.49
C CYS A 908 -7.87 -31.94 -38.68
N CYS A 909 -7.39 -33.18 -38.85
CA CYS A 909 -6.63 -33.60 -40.02
C CYS A 909 -7.29 -34.81 -40.70
N VAL A 910 -7.45 -34.73 -42.03
CA VAL A 910 -8.06 -35.78 -42.86
C VAL A 910 -7.23 -37.08 -42.85
N LEU A 911 -5.93 -36.99 -42.57
CA LEU A 911 -4.94 -38.08 -42.72
C LEU A 911 -4.58 -38.83 -41.42
N GLY A 912 -5.26 -38.58 -40.29
CA GLY A 912 -5.06 -39.37 -39.06
C GLY A 912 -3.62 -39.38 -38.49
N GLN A 913 -2.89 -38.27 -38.61
CA GLN A 913 -1.51 -38.14 -38.12
C GLN A 913 -1.43 -38.09 -36.59
N VAL A 914 -0.28 -38.51 -36.03
CA VAL A 914 0.00 -38.46 -34.57
C VAL A 914 0.07 -37.01 -34.09
N GLU A 915 -0.56 -36.75 -32.94
CA GLU A 915 -0.60 -35.41 -32.34
C GLU A 915 0.77 -35.03 -31.73
N THR A 916 1.60 -34.34 -32.52
CA THR A 916 2.88 -33.76 -32.07
C THR A 916 2.79 -32.25 -31.89
N MET A 917 3.75 -31.64 -31.17
CA MET A 917 3.81 -30.18 -31.00
C MET A 917 3.83 -29.47 -32.36
N GLU A 918 4.64 -29.96 -33.28
CA GLU A 918 4.77 -29.33 -34.60
C GLU A 918 3.50 -29.52 -35.42
N HIS A 919 2.83 -30.67 -35.33
CA HIS A 919 1.56 -30.90 -36.03
C HIS A 919 0.45 -29.95 -35.55
N VAL A 920 0.25 -29.80 -34.24
CA VAL A 920 -0.86 -28.97 -33.70
C VAL A 920 -0.63 -27.48 -33.92
N PHE A 921 0.62 -27.02 -33.85
CA PHE A 921 0.93 -25.60 -33.76
C PHE A 921 1.62 -25.00 -34.97
N SER A 922 2.14 -25.81 -35.90
CA SER A 922 2.94 -25.35 -37.04
C SER A 922 2.50 -26.00 -38.37
N ALA A 923 2.65 -27.33 -38.49
CA ALA A 923 2.54 -28.08 -39.74
C ALA A 923 1.12 -28.57 -40.09
N GLY A 924 0.20 -28.67 -39.13
CA GLY A 924 -1.17 -29.12 -39.38
C GLY A 924 -1.94 -28.15 -40.27
N GLN A 925 -2.93 -28.65 -41.01
CA GLN A 925 -3.68 -27.88 -42.01
C GLN A 925 -4.31 -26.59 -41.44
N LEU A 926 -4.97 -26.70 -40.29
CA LEU A 926 -5.56 -25.56 -39.57
C LEU A 926 -4.49 -24.55 -39.10
N ALA A 927 -3.39 -25.05 -38.54
CA ALA A 927 -2.30 -24.22 -38.00
C ALA A 927 -1.57 -23.48 -39.12
N SER A 928 -1.17 -24.20 -40.17
CA SER A 928 -0.47 -23.64 -41.34
C SER A 928 -1.30 -22.56 -42.03
N ALA A 929 -2.59 -22.83 -42.30
CA ALA A 929 -3.49 -21.85 -42.92
C ALA A 929 -3.77 -20.62 -42.03
N THR A 930 -3.67 -20.75 -40.71
CA THR A 930 -3.80 -19.62 -39.76
C THR A 930 -2.53 -18.78 -39.75
N TRP A 931 -1.35 -19.41 -39.69
CA TRP A 931 -0.06 -18.72 -39.76
C TRP A 931 0.10 -17.96 -41.07
N VAL A 932 -0.13 -18.60 -42.22
CA VAL A 932 0.02 -17.98 -43.55
C VAL A 932 -0.80 -16.71 -43.69
N PHE A 933 -2.03 -16.68 -43.15
CA PHE A 933 -2.86 -15.47 -43.19
C PHE A 933 -2.23 -14.28 -42.47
N PHE A 934 -1.81 -14.47 -41.21
CA PHE A 934 -1.22 -13.40 -40.42
C PHE A 934 0.20 -13.06 -40.86
N GLU A 935 0.96 -14.03 -41.36
CA GLU A 935 2.29 -13.84 -41.93
C GLU A 935 2.21 -12.97 -43.20
N ASN A 936 1.34 -13.33 -44.16
CA ASN A 936 1.12 -12.55 -45.38
C ASN A 936 0.67 -11.11 -45.06
N SER A 937 -0.26 -10.95 -44.11
CA SER A 937 -0.76 -9.63 -43.68
C SER A 937 0.34 -8.70 -43.15
N LEU A 938 1.45 -9.25 -42.66
CA LEU A 938 2.58 -8.52 -42.08
C LEU A 938 3.84 -8.59 -42.96
N GLY A 939 3.71 -9.11 -44.19
CA GLY A 939 4.81 -9.28 -45.13
C GLY A 939 5.89 -10.26 -44.65
N LEU A 940 5.52 -11.25 -43.84
CA LEU A 940 6.36 -12.37 -43.42
C LEU A 940 6.17 -13.55 -44.40
N SER A 941 7.27 -14.18 -44.78
CA SER A 941 7.25 -15.49 -45.43
C SER A 941 8.20 -16.38 -44.65
N THR A 942 7.65 -17.28 -43.84
CA THR A 942 8.42 -18.18 -42.98
C THR A 942 8.24 -19.62 -43.43
N SER A 943 9.26 -20.24 -44.03
CA SER A 943 9.27 -21.69 -44.33
C SER A 943 9.60 -22.55 -43.10
N ALA A 944 9.50 -21.97 -41.89
CA ALA A 944 9.95 -22.58 -40.65
C ALA A 944 9.09 -23.81 -40.29
N ALA A 945 9.75 -24.98 -40.22
CA ALA A 945 9.13 -26.24 -39.84
C ALA A 945 8.72 -26.27 -38.35
N THR A 946 9.46 -25.58 -37.46
CA THR A 946 9.25 -25.65 -36.00
C THR A 946 8.51 -24.45 -35.41
N VAL A 947 7.71 -24.68 -34.36
CA VAL A 947 7.03 -23.63 -33.58
C VAL A 947 8.02 -22.59 -33.05
N ARG A 948 9.18 -23.04 -32.57
CA ARG A 948 10.21 -22.16 -32.01
C ARG A 948 10.83 -21.25 -33.07
N SER A 949 11.14 -21.79 -34.25
CA SER A 949 11.71 -20.99 -35.34
C SER A 949 10.68 -20.01 -35.92
N ARG A 950 9.39 -20.36 -35.99
CA ARG A 950 8.32 -19.40 -36.33
C ARG A 950 8.23 -18.26 -35.32
N CYS A 951 8.16 -18.56 -34.02
CA CYS A 951 8.13 -17.51 -33.00
C CYS A 951 9.36 -16.61 -33.04
N ALA A 952 10.54 -17.20 -33.27
CA ALA A 952 11.80 -16.46 -33.40
C ALA A 952 11.77 -15.48 -34.58
N ALA A 953 11.28 -15.91 -35.74
CA ALA A 953 11.16 -15.06 -36.92
C ALA A 953 10.27 -13.84 -36.67
N TRP A 954 9.19 -14.01 -35.92
CA TRP A 954 8.31 -12.92 -35.53
C TRP A 954 8.95 -11.97 -34.51
N TRP A 955 9.58 -12.51 -33.47
CA TRP A 955 10.16 -11.71 -32.38
C TRP A 955 11.43 -10.97 -32.73
N LEU A 956 12.24 -11.50 -33.66
CA LEU A 956 13.49 -10.89 -34.11
C LEU A 956 13.30 -9.93 -35.27
N ARG A 957 12.12 -9.88 -35.91
CA ARG A 957 11.92 -9.01 -37.06
C ARG A 957 12.00 -7.53 -36.65
N PRO A 958 12.88 -6.74 -37.29
CA PRO A 958 12.94 -5.30 -37.04
C PRO A 958 11.71 -4.63 -37.63
N VAL A 959 10.97 -3.90 -36.78
CA VAL A 959 9.75 -3.18 -37.18
C VAL A 959 9.81 -1.74 -36.69
N LYS A 960 9.46 -0.81 -37.59
CA LYS A 960 9.31 0.62 -37.31
C LYS A 960 7.93 0.88 -36.68
N GLY A 961 7.89 1.58 -35.54
CA GLY A 961 6.67 1.87 -34.78
C GLY A 961 6.49 1.01 -33.52
N LYS A 962 6.19 1.65 -32.38
CA LYS A 962 6.04 0.98 -31.08
C LYS A 962 4.83 0.03 -31.03
N ALA A 963 3.71 0.42 -31.64
CA ALA A 963 2.48 -0.36 -31.65
C ALA A 963 2.57 -1.62 -32.54
N LEU A 964 3.20 -1.50 -33.71
CA LEU A 964 3.43 -2.65 -34.58
C LEU A 964 4.45 -3.63 -33.97
N ARG A 965 5.52 -3.14 -33.33
CA ARG A 965 6.45 -3.98 -32.56
C ARG A 965 5.76 -4.69 -31.39
N TRP A 966 4.80 -4.03 -30.75
CA TRP A 966 3.97 -4.64 -29.71
C TRP A 966 3.11 -5.78 -30.27
N LEU A 967 2.46 -5.56 -31.41
CA LEU A 967 1.63 -6.58 -32.08
C LEU A 967 2.47 -7.81 -32.47
N MET A 968 3.64 -7.60 -33.08
CA MET A 968 4.57 -8.66 -33.48
C MET A 968 5.03 -9.55 -32.32
N ARG A 969 5.08 -9.00 -31.09
CA ARG A 969 5.44 -9.77 -29.89
C ARG A 969 4.29 -10.64 -29.38
N ILE A 970 3.07 -10.13 -29.46
CA ILE A 970 1.88 -10.76 -28.84
C ILE A 970 1.18 -11.73 -29.80
N LEU A 971 1.10 -11.40 -31.09
CA LEU A 971 0.32 -12.16 -32.06
C LEU A 971 0.74 -13.64 -32.17
N PRO A 972 2.04 -14.01 -32.18
CA PRO A 972 2.47 -15.41 -32.12
C PRO A 972 1.91 -16.16 -30.92
N ILE A 973 1.83 -15.51 -29.76
CA ILE A 973 1.33 -16.11 -28.52
C ILE A 973 -0.18 -16.34 -28.60
N LEU A 974 -0.92 -15.40 -29.19
CA LEU A 974 -2.37 -15.54 -29.40
C LEU A 974 -2.70 -16.64 -30.41
N ILE A 975 -1.98 -16.70 -31.54
CA ILE A 975 -2.17 -17.76 -32.55
C ILE A 975 -2.03 -19.14 -31.90
N LEU A 976 -0.93 -19.36 -31.16
CA LEU A 976 -0.67 -20.62 -30.48
C LEU A 976 -1.73 -20.93 -29.42
N TRP A 977 -2.18 -19.93 -28.66
CA TRP A 977 -3.24 -20.09 -27.65
C TRP A 977 -4.58 -20.51 -28.27
N PHE A 978 -4.99 -19.88 -29.37
CA PHE A 978 -6.26 -20.19 -30.02
C PHE A 978 -6.24 -21.52 -30.79
N LEU A 979 -5.08 -21.91 -31.35
CA LEU A 979 -4.89 -23.26 -31.88
C LEU A 979 -5.02 -24.32 -30.77
N TRP A 980 -4.42 -24.07 -29.60
CA TRP A 980 -4.57 -24.95 -28.44
C TRP A 980 -6.03 -25.05 -27.96
N ARG A 981 -6.74 -23.92 -27.94
CA ARG A 981 -8.17 -23.89 -27.58
C ARG A 981 -9.02 -24.67 -28.59
N ALA A 982 -8.83 -24.44 -29.89
CA ALA A 982 -9.53 -25.16 -30.94
C ALA A 982 -9.30 -26.67 -30.85
N ARG A 983 -8.04 -27.09 -30.62
CA ARG A 983 -7.71 -28.50 -30.38
C ARG A 983 -8.46 -29.09 -29.20
N ASN A 984 -8.47 -28.41 -28.05
CA ASN A 984 -9.10 -28.97 -26.85
C ASN A 984 -10.62 -29.07 -27.00
N LEU A 985 -11.26 -28.06 -27.59
CA LEU A 985 -12.69 -28.09 -27.85
C LEU A 985 -13.06 -29.17 -28.88
N SER A 986 -12.22 -29.39 -29.89
CA SER A 986 -12.38 -30.49 -30.84
C SER A 986 -12.23 -31.86 -30.18
N ARG A 987 -11.19 -32.06 -29.36
CA ARG A 987 -10.88 -33.34 -28.73
C ARG A 987 -11.84 -33.73 -27.60
N PHE A 988 -12.26 -32.77 -26.77
CA PHE A 988 -13.05 -33.05 -25.57
C PHE A 988 -14.54 -32.73 -25.71
N GLU A 989 -14.91 -31.85 -26.63
CA GLU A 989 -16.31 -31.43 -26.85
C GLU A 989 -16.80 -31.73 -28.27
N GLY A 990 -15.99 -32.36 -29.12
CA GLY A 990 -16.37 -32.74 -30.50
C GLY A 990 -16.58 -31.57 -31.46
N ARG A 991 -16.25 -30.33 -31.06
CA ARG A 991 -16.50 -29.11 -31.86
C ARG A 991 -15.45 -28.96 -32.98
N LYS A 992 -15.89 -28.89 -34.23
CA LYS A 992 -15.02 -28.58 -35.38
C LYS A 992 -14.84 -27.07 -35.54
N PHE A 993 -13.60 -26.63 -35.77
CA PHE A 993 -13.28 -25.23 -36.01
C PHE A 993 -12.80 -25.03 -37.44
N SER A 994 -13.36 -24.04 -38.12
CA SER A 994 -12.83 -23.57 -39.41
C SER A 994 -11.68 -22.58 -39.20
N VAL A 995 -10.83 -22.43 -40.21
CA VAL A 995 -9.74 -21.45 -40.20
C VAL A 995 -10.30 -20.03 -39.97
N SER A 996 -11.45 -19.71 -40.58
CA SER A 996 -12.12 -18.40 -40.44
C SER A 996 -12.55 -18.11 -39.01
N GLN A 997 -13.07 -19.11 -38.28
CA GLN A 997 -13.46 -18.95 -36.87
C GLN A 997 -12.25 -18.68 -35.97
N VAL A 998 -11.15 -19.41 -36.15
CA VAL A 998 -9.91 -19.20 -35.39
C VAL A 998 -9.33 -17.80 -35.65
N ARG A 999 -9.35 -17.34 -36.91
CA ARG A 999 -8.93 -15.99 -37.30
C ARG A 999 -9.78 -14.92 -36.61
N ALA A 1000 -11.10 -15.06 -36.64
CA ALA A 1000 -12.03 -14.11 -36.03
C ALA A 1000 -11.76 -13.95 -34.52
N PHE A 1001 -11.57 -15.05 -33.79
CA PHE A 1001 -11.25 -14.99 -32.36
C PHE A 1001 -9.91 -14.29 -32.07
N ILE A 1002 -8.86 -14.57 -32.86
CA ILE A 1002 -7.55 -13.92 -32.69
C ILE A 1002 -7.68 -12.41 -32.94
N ILE A 1003 -8.36 -12.01 -34.03
CA ILE A 1003 -8.55 -10.60 -34.39
C ILE A 1003 -9.36 -9.88 -33.30
N GLN A 1004 -10.42 -10.49 -32.79
CA GLN A 1004 -11.24 -9.94 -31.71
C GLN A 1004 -10.42 -9.69 -30.43
N GLU A 1005 -9.56 -10.64 -30.02
CA GLU A 1005 -8.67 -10.43 -28.88
C GLU A 1005 -7.66 -9.31 -29.11
N VAL A 1006 -7.07 -9.24 -30.31
CA VAL A 1006 -6.14 -8.14 -30.65
C VAL A 1006 -6.85 -6.80 -30.54
N ARG A 1007 -8.07 -6.66 -31.07
CA ARG A 1007 -8.88 -5.45 -30.97
C ARG A 1007 -9.14 -5.06 -29.52
N MET A 1008 -9.53 -6.03 -28.69
CA MET A 1008 -9.74 -5.80 -27.26
C MET A 1008 -8.47 -5.34 -26.54
N LEU A 1009 -7.32 -5.94 -26.86
CA LEU A 1009 -6.04 -5.53 -26.29
C LEU A 1009 -5.64 -4.13 -26.76
N VAL A 1010 -5.85 -3.78 -28.04
CA VAL A 1010 -5.55 -2.44 -28.56
C VAL A 1010 -6.41 -1.38 -27.86
N ARG A 1011 -7.73 -1.59 -27.75
CA ARG A 1011 -8.65 -0.67 -27.03
C ARG A 1011 -8.23 -0.44 -25.58
N ALA A 1012 -7.76 -1.49 -24.90
CA ALA A 1012 -7.36 -1.40 -23.50
C ALA A 1012 -6.02 -0.66 -23.29
N HIS A 1013 -5.12 -0.68 -24.28
CA HIS A 1013 -3.73 -0.22 -24.11
C HIS A 1013 -3.39 1.07 -24.84
N PHE A 1014 -4.08 1.36 -25.94
CA PHE A 1014 -3.86 2.56 -26.74
C PHE A 1014 -5.12 3.44 -26.69
N LEU A 1015 -5.23 4.23 -25.62
CA LEU A 1015 -6.29 5.22 -25.43
C LEU A 1015 -6.27 6.23 -26.60
N GLY A 1016 -7.42 6.41 -27.26
CA GLY A 1016 -7.58 7.38 -28.36
C GLY A 1016 -7.38 6.82 -29.78
N ILE A 1017 -7.04 5.54 -29.95
CA ILE A 1017 -7.06 4.90 -31.27
C ILE A 1017 -8.48 4.42 -31.59
N MET A 1018 -9.08 4.90 -32.68
CA MET A 1018 -10.25 4.23 -33.26
C MET A 1018 -9.81 2.86 -33.77
N VAL A 1019 -10.42 1.79 -33.24
CA VAL A 1019 -10.06 0.41 -33.57
C VAL A 1019 -10.93 -0.09 -34.72
N PRO A 1020 -10.40 -0.21 -35.95
CA PRO A 1020 -11.18 -0.52 -37.14
C PRO A 1020 -11.66 -1.98 -37.19
N TRP A 1021 -12.70 -2.21 -38.01
CA TRP A 1021 -13.34 -3.51 -38.21
C TRP A 1021 -12.66 -4.39 -39.24
N GLN A 1022 -11.86 -3.82 -40.13
CA GLN A 1022 -11.05 -4.61 -41.05
C GLN A 1022 -9.66 -4.82 -40.46
N TRP A 1023 -9.09 -6.02 -40.67
CA TRP A 1023 -7.75 -6.35 -40.17
C TRP A 1023 -6.67 -5.45 -40.79
N GLU A 1024 -6.81 -5.12 -42.07
CA GLU A 1024 -5.86 -4.29 -42.82
C GLU A 1024 -5.88 -2.83 -42.33
N GLU A 1025 -7.08 -2.27 -42.13
CA GLU A 1025 -7.25 -0.94 -41.53
C GLU A 1025 -6.68 -0.87 -40.10
N LEU A 1026 -6.85 -1.93 -39.30
CA LEU A 1026 -6.27 -2.01 -37.96
C LEU A 1026 -4.73 -2.01 -38.02
N LEU A 1027 -4.13 -2.71 -38.98
CA LEU A 1027 -2.69 -2.70 -39.19
C LEU A 1027 -2.19 -1.32 -39.64
N GLN A 1028 -2.93 -0.62 -40.50
CA GLN A 1028 -2.62 0.76 -40.90
C GLN A 1028 -2.74 1.74 -39.71
N ALA A 1029 -3.79 1.61 -38.89
CA ALA A 1029 -3.96 2.42 -37.69
C ALA A 1029 -2.80 2.22 -36.70
N LEU A 1030 -2.32 0.98 -36.53
CA LEU A 1030 -1.20 0.66 -35.65
C LEU A 1030 0.17 1.09 -36.21
N SER A 1031 0.34 1.12 -37.54
CA SER A 1031 1.58 1.58 -38.18
C SER A 1031 1.72 3.11 -38.15
N GLY A 1032 0.59 3.83 -38.16
CA GLY A 1032 0.52 5.30 -38.10
C GLY A 1032 0.70 5.92 -36.71
N VAL A 1033 0.80 5.13 -35.63
CA VAL A 1033 0.88 5.66 -34.25
C VAL A 1033 2.21 6.38 -33.99
N ARG A 1034 2.23 7.69 -34.20
CA ARG A 1034 3.30 8.60 -33.74
C ARG A 1034 2.89 9.21 -32.40
N ARG A 1035 3.70 9.02 -31.35
CA ARG A 1035 3.62 9.90 -30.17
C ARG A 1035 4.25 11.22 -30.57
N VAL A 1036 3.44 12.22 -30.84
CA VAL A 1036 3.91 13.60 -30.91
C VAL A 1036 3.81 14.15 -29.48
N LEU A 1037 4.96 14.39 -28.85
CA LEU A 1037 5.04 15.24 -27.67
C LEU A 1037 5.09 16.68 -28.21
N THR A 1038 3.91 17.29 -28.36
CA THR A 1038 3.81 18.73 -28.65
C THR A 1038 3.94 19.49 -27.34
N ALA A 1039 5.14 19.99 -27.05
CA ALA A 1039 5.29 21.09 -26.11
C ALA A 1039 4.79 22.34 -26.83
N THR A 1040 3.62 22.83 -26.41
CA THR A 1040 3.02 24.05 -26.96
C THR A 1040 3.26 25.14 -25.93
N ILE A 1041 3.94 26.22 -26.30
CA ILE A 1041 4.05 27.40 -25.43
C ILE A 1041 2.66 28.02 -25.39
N VAL A 1042 1.98 27.89 -24.26
CA VAL A 1042 0.66 28.46 -24.05
C VAL A 1042 0.85 29.83 -23.42
N ARG A 1043 0.74 30.90 -24.23
CA ARG A 1043 0.74 32.29 -23.77
C ARG A 1043 -0.36 33.07 -24.47
N TRP A 1044 -1.02 33.96 -23.74
CA TRP A 1044 -1.98 34.90 -24.32
C TRP A 1044 -1.24 35.90 -25.22
N ALA A 1045 -1.80 36.17 -26.40
CA ALA A 1045 -1.23 37.08 -27.39
C ALA A 1045 -2.27 38.12 -27.83
N PHE A 1046 -1.83 39.38 -27.96
CA PHE A 1046 -2.68 40.48 -28.40
C PHE A 1046 -3.29 40.21 -29.80
N PRO A 1047 -4.57 40.56 -30.03
CA PRO A 1047 -5.15 40.50 -31.36
C PRO A 1047 -4.50 41.53 -32.32
N PRO A 1048 -4.47 41.26 -33.64
CA PRO A 1048 -4.08 42.24 -34.65
C PRO A 1048 -4.93 43.51 -34.61
N THR A 1049 -4.38 44.64 -35.07
CA THR A 1049 -5.07 45.93 -35.11
C THR A 1049 -6.37 45.84 -35.94
N GLY A 1050 -7.50 46.23 -35.34
CA GLY A 1050 -8.83 46.11 -35.96
C GLY A 1050 -9.59 44.82 -35.62
N CYS A 1051 -8.96 43.88 -34.91
CA CYS A 1051 -9.58 42.65 -34.42
C CYS A 1051 -9.81 42.70 -32.91
N TYR A 1052 -10.93 42.15 -32.46
CA TYR A 1052 -11.21 42.00 -31.03
C TYR A 1052 -11.11 40.52 -30.67
N LYS A 1053 -10.37 40.21 -29.59
CA LYS A 1053 -10.23 38.86 -29.08
C LYS A 1053 -11.17 38.66 -27.91
N LEU A 1054 -12.12 37.74 -28.07
CA LEU A 1054 -13.09 37.34 -27.06
C LEU A 1054 -12.67 35.99 -26.50
N ASN A 1055 -12.37 35.96 -25.20
CA ASN A 1055 -12.04 34.73 -24.49
C ASN A 1055 -13.23 34.34 -23.59
N THR A 1056 -13.62 33.07 -23.61
CA THR A 1056 -14.75 32.55 -22.82
C THR A 1056 -14.28 31.40 -21.91
N ASP A 1057 -14.76 31.37 -20.67
CA ASP A 1057 -14.57 30.29 -19.68
C ASP A 1057 -15.95 29.84 -19.17
N GLY A 1058 -16.19 28.53 -19.08
CA GLY A 1058 -17.47 27.99 -18.59
C GLY A 1058 -17.75 26.53 -18.93
N CYS A 1059 -19.02 26.11 -18.80
CA CYS A 1059 -19.46 24.84 -19.37
C CYS A 1059 -19.84 25.05 -20.84
N ALA A 1060 -19.78 24.02 -21.69
CA ALA A 1060 -20.04 24.13 -23.14
C ALA A 1060 -21.33 24.88 -23.52
N THR A 1061 -22.36 24.85 -22.67
CA THR A 1061 -23.62 25.58 -22.90
C THR A 1061 -23.52 27.05 -22.50
N ALA A 1062 -22.80 27.37 -21.42
CA ALA A 1062 -22.54 28.73 -20.99
C ALA A 1062 -21.59 29.44 -21.96
N GLU A 1063 -20.52 28.78 -22.39
CA GLU A 1063 -19.59 29.31 -23.38
C GLU A 1063 -20.26 29.57 -24.73
N ALA A 1064 -21.10 28.63 -25.22
CA ALA A 1064 -21.84 28.84 -26.46
C ALA A 1064 -22.78 30.06 -26.38
N ARG A 1065 -23.38 30.32 -25.22
CA ARG A 1065 -24.23 31.51 -24.99
C ARG A 1065 -23.41 32.79 -24.90
N ALA A 1066 -22.31 32.78 -24.13
CA ALA A 1066 -21.40 33.91 -24.01
C ALA A 1066 -20.84 34.32 -25.38
N LEU A 1067 -20.52 33.33 -26.22
CA LEU A 1067 -20.05 33.52 -27.59
C LEU A 1067 -21.13 34.12 -28.50
N LEU A 1068 -22.38 33.63 -28.42
CA LEU A 1068 -23.51 34.21 -29.17
C LEU A 1068 -23.76 35.67 -28.77
N LEU A 1069 -23.77 35.97 -27.47
CA LEU A 1069 -23.91 37.34 -26.94
C LEU A 1069 -22.75 38.24 -27.38
N GLY A 1070 -21.51 37.75 -27.28
CA GLY A 1070 -20.32 38.50 -27.70
C GLY A 1070 -20.33 38.82 -29.20
N LEU A 1071 -20.81 37.89 -30.05
CA LEU A 1071 -20.98 38.14 -31.48
C LEU A 1071 -22.09 39.17 -31.78
N GLN A 1072 -23.21 39.12 -31.04
CA GLN A 1072 -24.28 40.11 -31.17
C GLN A 1072 -23.82 41.50 -30.75
N LEU A 1073 -23.10 41.61 -29.63
CA LEU A 1073 -22.52 42.86 -29.15
C LEU A 1073 -21.47 43.40 -30.13
N GLY A 1074 -20.60 42.54 -30.65
CA GLY A 1074 -19.60 42.91 -31.65
C GLY A 1074 -20.22 43.53 -32.90
N ARG A 1075 -21.38 43.04 -33.35
CA ARG A 1075 -22.12 43.65 -34.47
C ARG A 1075 -22.70 45.02 -34.13
N GLN A 1076 -23.25 45.18 -32.92
CA GLN A 1076 -23.79 46.47 -32.47
C GLN A 1076 -22.71 47.55 -32.38
N VAL A 1077 -21.47 47.16 -32.04
CA VAL A 1077 -20.32 48.07 -31.92
C VAL A 1077 -19.56 48.25 -33.25
N GLY A 1078 -19.97 47.56 -34.32
CA GLY A 1078 -19.35 47.69 -35.65
C GLY A 1078 -17.99 46.99 -35.78
N VAL A 1079 -17.74 45.93 -35.01
CA VAL A 1079 -16.48 45.18 -35.04
C VAL A 1079 -16.36 44.35 -36.33
N PRO A 1080 -15.34 44.59 -37.19
CA PRO A 1080 -15.23 43.94 -38.49
C PRO A 1080 -14.74 42.48 -38.39
N GLN A 1081 -13.92 42.15 -37.39
CA GLN A 1081 -13.38 40.81 -37.19
C GLN A 1081 -13.25 40.48 -35.70
N LEU A 1082 -13.71 39.29 -35.33
CA LEU A 1082 -13.73 38.80 -33.96
C LEU A 1082 -12.99 37.47 -33.89
N ILE A 1083 -11.99 37.39 -33.00
CA ILE A 1083 -11.22 36.19 -32.71
C ILE A 1083 -11.78 35.62 -31.43
N VAL A 1084 -12.34 34.42 -31.48
CA VAL A 1084 -12.92 33.77 -30.30
C VAL A 1084 -12.02 32.64 -29.83
N GLU A 1085 -11.58 32.69 -28.57
CA GLU A 1085 -10.82 31.64 -27.92
C GLU A 1085 -11.65 31.00 -26.80
N SER A 1086 -11.75 29.67 -26.80
CA SER A 1086 -12.50 28.90 -25.79
C SER A 1086 -11.68 27.67 -25.37
N ASP A 1087 -11.76 27.32 -24.09
CA ASP A 1087 -11.14 26.11 -23.52
C ASP A 1087 -12.04 24.87 -23.63
N CYS A 1088 -13.30 25.04 -24.05
CA CYS A 1088 -14.14 23.94 -24.51
C CYS A 1088 -13.79 23.51 -25.94
N LEU A 1089 -12.84 22.57 -26.05
CA LEU A 1089 -12.45 21.98 -27.34
C LEU A 1089 -13.65 21.42 -28.14
N ALA A 1090 -14.64 20.85 -27.46
CA ALA A 1090 -15.83 20.31 -28.11
C ALA A 1090 -16.66 21.39 -28.80
N LEU A 1091 -16.81 22.57 -28.17
CA LEU A 1091 -17.52 23.72 -28.74
C LEU A 1091 -16.77 24.30 -29.95
N ILE A 1092 -15.45 24.49 -29.84
CA ILE A 1092 -14.62 24.98 -30.94
C ILE A 1092 -14.68 24.03 -32.15
N LYS A 1093 -14.56 22.72 -31.92
CA LYS A 1093 -14.70 21.72 -33.00
C LYS A 1093 -16.10 21.70 -33.61
N CYS A 1094 -17.14 21.92 -32.81
CA CYS A 1094 -18.50 22.09 -33.33
C CYS A 1094 -18.59 23.34 -34.21
N LEU A 1095 -18.12 24.51 -33.75
CA LEU A 1095 -18.19 25.77 -34.51
C LEU A 1095 -17.41 25.73 -35.82
N ARG A 1096 -16.26 25.04 -35.84
CA ARG A 1096 -15.46 24.79 -37.05
C ARG A 1096 -16.03 23.71 -37.98
N LYS A 1097 -17.19 23.13 -37.65
CA LYS A 1097 -17.83 22.03 -38.40
C LYS A 1097 -16.99 20.74 -38.47
N GLU A 1098 -16.05 20.54 -37.54
CA GLU A 1098 -15.22 19.34 -37.47
C GLU A 1098 -15.97 18.17 -36.80
N TRP A 1099 -16.85 18.46 -35.83
CA TRP A 1099 -17.64 17.49 -35.08
C TRP A 1099 -19.15 17.73 -35.21
N GLY A 1100 -19.94 16.66 -35.06
CA GLY A 1100 -21.41 16.75 -35.00
C GLY A 1100 -21.89 17.49 -33.76
N VAL A 1101 -22.92 18.32 -33.90
CA VAL A 1101 -23.38 19.22 -32.82
C VAL A 1101 -24.28 18.48 -31.81
N PRO A 1102 -23.88 18.40 -30.53
CA PRO A 1102 -24.67 17.80 -29.45
C PRO A 1102 -26.04 18.45 -29.30
N ALA A 1103 -27.07 17.67 -28.96
CA ALA A 1103 -28.46 18.13 -28.92
C ALA A 1103 -28.68 19.37 -28.03
N GLY A 1104 -27.99 19.46 -26.89
CA GLY A 1104 -28.16 20.55 -25.92
C GLY A 1104 -27.63 21.93 -26.37
N ILE A 1105 -26.65 21.98 -27.29
CA ILE A 1105 -26.07 23.24 -27.80
C ILE A 1105 -26.42 23.50 -29.27
N ARG A 1106 -27.11 22.55 -29.92
CA ARG A 1106 -27.51 22.61 -31.34
C ARG A 1106 -28.27 23.89 -31.74
N PRO A 1107 -29.22 24.42 -30.96
CA PRO A 1107 -29.92 25.65 -31.32
C PRO A 1107 -28.99 26.86 -31.34
N ILE A 1108 -28.07 26.94 -30.37
CA ILE A 1108 -27.15 28.07 -30.17
C ILE A 1108 -26.08 28.08 -31.26
N VAL A 1109 -25.45 26.92 -31.52
CA VAL A 1109 -24.44 26.77 -32.58
C VAL A 1109 -25.03 27.06 -33.96
N ARG A 1110 -26.28 26.62 -34.22
CA ARG A 1110 -26.98 26.97 -35.47
C ARG A 1110 -27.25 28.47 -35.58
N ALA A 1111 -27.62 29.14 -34.49
CA ALA A 1111 -27.84 30.59 -34.49
C ALA A 1111 -26.54 31.36 -34.77
N ILE A 1112 -25.40 30.89 -34.24
CA ILE A 1112 -24.07 31.45 -34.53
C ILE A 1112 -23.76 31.32 -36.02
N TRP A 1113 -23.91 30.13 -36.60
CA TRP A 1113 -23.67 29.90 -38.03
C TRP A 1113 -24.62 30.67 -38.95
N MET A 1114 -25.90 30.81 -38.59
CA MET A 1114 -26.86 31.58 -39.39
C MET A 1114 -26.58 33.09 -39.37
N GLY A 1115 -25.83 33.56 -38.37
CA GLY A 1115 -25.43 34.96 -38.29
C GLY A 1115 -24.07 35.28 -38.93
N GLU A 1116 -23.25 34.29 -39.28
CA GLU A 1116 -21.87 34.53 -39.75
C GLU A 1116 -21.81 35.22 -41.11
N SER A 1117 -21.14 36.37 -41.15
CA SER A 1117 -20.30 36.77 -42.28
C SER A 1117 -18.95 36.06 -42.13
N SER A 1118 -18.32 35.67 -43.24
CA SER A 1118 -17.16 34.77 -43.35
C SER A 1118 -15.83 35.28 -42.74
N SER A 1119 -15.90 36.23 -41.79
CA SER A 1119 -14.76 36.99 -41.27
C SER A 1119 -14.30 36.62 -39.85
N HIS A 1120 -15.08 35.89 -39.04
CA HIS A 1120 -14.71 35.52 -37.66
C HIS A 1120 -13.84 34.26 -37.57
N CYS A 1121 -13.00 34.15 -36.53
CA CYS A 1121 -12.10 33.00 -36.34
C CYS A 1121 -12.29 32.38 -34.95
N PHE A 1122 -12.41 31.06 -34.86
CA PHE A 1122 -12.55 30.32 -33.60
C PHE A 1122 -11.28 29.53 -33.30
N PHE A 1123 -10.73 29.62 -32.09
CA PHE A 1123 -9.54 28.90 -31.65
C PHE A 1123 -9.77 28.20 -30.32
N HIS A 1124 -9.19 27.02 -30.17
CA HIS A 1124 -9.12 26.36 -28.87
C HIS A 1124 -7.89 26.88 -28.13
N CYS A 1125 -8.10 27.38 -26.92
CA CYS A 1125 -7.03 27.70 -25.97
C CYS A 1125 -7.03 26.66 -24.84
N TYR A 1126 -5.86 26.19 -24.41
CA TYR A 1126 -5.80 25.40 -23.19
C TYR A 1126 -6.19 26.26 -21.99
N ARG A 1127 -6.78 25.67 -20.95
CA ARG A 1127 -7.24 26.40 -19.76
C ARG A 1127 -6.13 27.23 -19.11
N GLU A 1128 -4.90 26.70 -19.11
CA GLU A 1128 -3.70 27.40 -18.64
C GLU A 1128 -3.36 28.66 -19.46
N GLY A 1129 -3.85 28.77 -20.70
CA GLY A 1129 -3.75 29.93 -21.58
C GLY A 1129 -4.94 30.88 -21.55
N ASN A 1130 -6.04 30.47 -20.92
CA ASN A 1130 -7.27 31.24 -20.81
C ASN A 1130 -7.34 32.07 -19.51
N THR A 1131 -6.23 32.22 -18.81
CA THR A 1131 -6.13 32.85 -17.48
C THR A 1131 -6.71 34.26 -17.40
N VAL A 1132 -6.75 35.01 -18.52
CA VAL A 1132 -7.38 36.33 -18.59
C VAL A 1132 -8.90 36.23 -18.49
N ALA A 1133 -9.54 35.28 -19.20
CA ALA A 1133 -10.98 35.06 -19.08
C ALA A 1133 -11.34 34.46 -17.72
N ASP A 1134 -10.55 33.50 -17.21
CA ASP A 1134 -10.73 32.94 -15.87
C ASP A 1134 -10.64 34.04 -14.79
N SER A 1135 -9.68 34.96 -14.92
CA SER A 1135 -9.53 36.09 -13.98
C SER A 1135 -10.68 37.09 -14.09
N LEU A 1136 -11.15 37.40 -15.30
CA LEU A 1136 -12.29 38.30 -15.52
C LEU A 1136 -13.61 37.68 -15.05
N ALA A 1137 -13.80 36.37 -15.26
CA ALA A 1137 -14.96 35.63 -14.77
C ALA A 1137 -14.95 35.52 -13.24
N ALA A 1138 -13.79 35.25 -12.63
CA ALA A 1138 -13.62 35.26 -11.17
C ALA A 1138 -13.85 36.66 -10.58
N TYR A 1139 -13.40 37.73 -11.25
CA TYR A 1139 -13.63 39.11 -10.81
C TYR A 1139 -15.09 39.54 -10.97
N GLY A 1140 -15.76 39.15 -12.05
CA GLY A 1140 -17.20 39.36 -12.26
C GLY A 1140 -18.05 38.62 -11.21
N ALA A 1141 -17.64 37.42 -10.81
CA ALA A 1141 -18.27 36.67 -9.72
C ALA A 1141 -18.08 37.33 -8.34
N LEU A 1142 -16.96 38.04 -8.13
CA LEU A 1142 -16.65 38.77 -6.88
C LEU A 1142 -17.35 40.14 -6.79
N SER A 1143 -17.69 40.76 -7.92
CA SER A 1143 -18.23 42.13 -7.96
C SER A 1143 -19.76 42.23 -7.91
N GLY A 1144 -20.49 41.10 -7.87
CA GLY A 1144 -21.94 41.09 -7.65
C GLY A 1144 -22.77 41.83 -8.71
N ALA A 1145 -22.18 42.26 -9.82
CA ALA A 1145 -22.84 43.06 -10.84
C ALA A 1145 -23.67 42.16 -11.77
N GLN A 1146 -24.90 41.87 -11.36
CA GLN A 1146 -25.93 41.50 -12.31
C GLN A 1146 -26.37 42.77 -13.05
N ASN A 1147 -26.05 42.86 -14.34
CA ASN A 1147 -26.61 43.80 -15.34
C ASN A 1147 -26.02 45.22 -15.53
N GLU A 1148 -24.70 45.44 -15.45
CA GLU A 1148 -24.12 46.67 -16.05
C GLU A 1148 -23.07 46.36 -17.12
N CYS A 1149 -23.29 46.93 -18.31
CA CYS A 1149 -22.39 46.89 -19.45
C CYS A 1149 -21.23 47.86 -19.15
N TRP A 1150 -20.02 47.33 -18.99
CA TRP A 1150 -18.83 48.14 -18.71
C TRP A 1150 -18.58 49.12 -19.86
N SER A 1151 -18.38 50.40 -19.54
CA SER A 1151 -18.06 51.40 -20.55
C SER A 1151 -16.62 51.20 -21.06
N ASN A 1152 -16.37 51.42 -22.36
CA ASN A 1152 -15.04 51.27 -22.98
C ASN A 1152 -13.94 52.07 -22.23
N LYS A 1153 -14.27 53.18 -21.55
CA LYS A 1153 -13.30 54.00 -20.82
C LYS A 1153 -12.81 53.36 -19.52
N GLU A 1154 -13.65 52.60 -18.81
CA GLU A 1154 -13.26 51.94 -17.56
C GLU A 1154 -12.43 50.69 -17.81
N MET A 1155 -12.67 50.01 -18.94
CA MET A 1155 -11.91 48.82 -19.35
C MET A 1155 -10.48 49.18 -19.76
N HIS A 1156 -10.28 50.29 -20.49
CA HIS A 1156 -8.96 50.78 -20.87
C HIS A 1156 -8.14 51.32 -19.69
N ALA A 1157 -8.78 52.00 -18.71
CA ALA A 1157 -8.09 52.53 -17.54
C ALA A 1157 -7.59 51.43 -16.59
N LYS A 1158 -8.36 50.35 -16.40
CA LYS A 1158 -8.00 49.26 -15.47
C LYS A 1158 -7.04 48.21 -16.04
N VAL A 1159 -6.98 48.05 -17.37
CA VAL A 1159 -5.97 47.19 -18.02
C VAL A 1159 -4.58 47.86 -18.00
N ALA A 1160 -4.53 49.20 -17.99
CA ALA A 1160 -3.27 49.94 -17.86
C ALA A 1160 -2.64 49.79 -16.46
N GLU A 1161 -3.45 49.82 -15.39
CA GLU A 1161 -2.97 49.68 -13.99
C GLU A 1161 -2.38 48.29 -13.66
N ASN A 1162 -2.82 47.22 -14.33
CA ASN A 1162 -2.30 45.86 -14.11
C ASN A 1162 -1.10 45.49 -15.00
N SER A 1163 -0.68 46.39 -15.89
CA SER A 1163 0.40 46.13 -16.85
C SER A 1163 1.81 46.45 -16.31
N SER A 1164 1.93 47.18 -15.19
CA SER A 1164 3.22 47.61 -14.65
C SER A 1164 3.91 46.61 -13.71
N ASP A 1165 3.31 45.45 -13.41
CA ASP A 1165 3.80 44.59 -12.31
C ASP A 1165 3.96 43.09 -12.64
N ARG A 1166 4.18 42.73 -13.92
CA ARG A 1166 4.44 41.33 -14.32
C ARG A 1166 5.65 41.14 -15.24
N GLU A 1167 6.82 41.56 -14.76
CA GLU A 1167 8.09 40.90 -15.10
C GLU A 1167 8.51 39.96 -13.95
N LYS A 1168 7.89 38.77 -13.89
CA LYS A 1168 8.45 37.62 -13.16
C LYS A 1168 8.38 36.38 -14.05
N THR A 1169 9.40 36.25 -14.87
CA THR A 1169 9.74 35.07 -15.66
C THR A 1169 10.10 33.92 -14.71
N LEU A 1170 9.23 32.91 -14.58
CA LEU A 1170 9.61 31.62 -13.99
C LEU A 1170 10.35 30.81 -15.06
N LEU A 1171 11.68 30.85 -14.98
CA LEU A 1171 12.59 29.90 -15.62
C LEU A 1171 12.39 28.51 -15.00
N PHE A 1172 11.98 27.52 -15.80
CA PHE A 1172 12.34 26.13 -15.56
C PHE A 1172 13.29 25.68 -16.66
N CYS A 1173 14.56 25.50 -16.27
CA CYS A 1173 15.64 25.03 -17.11
C CYS A 1173 15.37 23.63 -17.67
N SER A 1174 15.73 23.50 -18.94
CA SER A 1174 16.15 22.31 -19.65
C SER A 1174 17.08 21.39 -18.85
N SER A 1175 16.78 20.09 -18.83
CA SER A 1175 17.82 19.06 -18.82
C SER A 1175 17.68 18.26 -20.11
N THR A 1176 18.44 18.69 -21.10
CA THR A 1176 18.74 17.98 -22.34
C THR A 1176 19.41 16.65 -22.03
N SER A 1177 18.98 15.64 -22.78
CA SER A 1177 19.66 14.38 -23.01
C SER A 1177 21.07 14.62 -23.60
N GLU A 1178 22.10 14.25 -22.85
CA GLU A 1178 23.42 13.90 -23.39
C GLU A 1178 23.61 12.39 -23.24
N GLU A 1179 23.26 11.64 -24.29
CA GLU A 1179 23.71 10.25 -24.47
C GLU A 1179 23.73 9.95 -25.98
N SER A 1180 24.68 10.57 -26.69
CA SER A 1180 25.17 10.07 -27.98
C SER A 1180 26.47 10.77 -28.37
N MET A 1181 27.60 10.29 -27.85
CA MET A 1181 28.89 10.23 -28.56
C MET A 1181 29.96 9.67 -27.61
N LYS A 1182 30.31 8.39 -27.81
CA LYS A 1182 31.69 7.88 -27.78
C LYS A 1182 31.65 6.43 -28.27
N ASN A 1183 32.08 6.26 -29.52
CA ASN A 1183 32.75 5.06 -29.97
C ASN A 1183 34.10 4.99 -29.25
N ASP A 1184 34.32 3.95 -28.46
CA ASP A 1184 35.38 2.93 -28.63
C ASP A 1184 35.21 1.83 -27.56
#